data_AF-A0A2N2MN99-F1
#
_entry.id   AF-A0A2N2MN99-F1
#
_cell.length_a   1.000
_cell.length_b   1.000
_cell.length_c   1.000
_cell.angle_alpha   90.00
_cell.angle_beta   90.00
_cell.angle_gamma   90.00
#
_symmetry.space_group_name_H-M   'P 1'
#
loop_
_entity.id
_entity.type
_entity.pdbx_description
1 polymer ?
#
loop_
_entity_poly.entity_id
_entity_poly.type
_entity_poly.pdbx_seq_one_letter_code
_entity_poly.pdbx_strand_id
1 'polypeptide(L)'
;MLHNIKIRSSWLSLLLLIALVVAALPIQTAHAINTPWLSVSGKNIKDPNGNNVILRGVSLVDVAVANSRTRNANTLIDMATDNANGWYARVVRLPVYPDAIDGTPGWRANPDAYFTNHLDPAVQRCISKQIYCIIDWHYIKDYNSAEVDTATRAFWSYVAPKYKDVPNVIFELYNEPINPDNWSTWKATAQPWVNLIRAAAPNNLILIGGPRWSQNVAEAATNPFSGSNLVYVAHIYPEHGGQSTWDSWFGNASNSVPFFITEWGWQNGGNTPTSGTLSGYGTPFSAYLDAKGVSWTAWVFDIYWQPIMFDTSWNLLGGENYMGQFTKDFLYLHRNDNLPGTGTGPTATNSPVGPTATFTNTPVTPTSTPGSLKVQLVSGGTDNNQQSAFHYRIQNTGTSARSNISVRIYFTTENSQAASSYVLEKYYDQSGVATISGPTLVSGSTYYYTVNYGTASLAAGGSWEYHSALRLNNWSSNYSGTNDWWHTTGTMPASYTDWPSIPAYVSGSRVWGNEPGGTGPTATNTALPPTATRTNTPVGPTATNTNTPIVPTATRTNTPGVPTATPSSASCQVTYTVSSQWGSGFNADVTIKNNGAAISSWTLTWTFPGNQQITNAWNTTATQSGQNVSAKNAPYNGSLATGGTASFGFGASYSGTNGIPTSFKLNGVTCGGSGPTATNTPVGPTATYTNTPIGPTATRTNTPVGPTATPSNTPIVPTATNTPIGPTPTNPPPGTHLDNPFVGANFYKNVDYVASINSAADLTGGTLGAQMRMVANYPTFVWLDSIDAVNGTNGYPRSLTGHLDAAVAQGANAIGIVVYDLPNRDCSALASNGELLIANNGFNRYKTEYIDVIYNALTSKPAYANLRIIAVIEPDSLPNLVTNLSFPKCQEAAGAGGYREATQYTLNKLAPLSNFYAYIDIAHHGWLGWDSNFGPAVTLIADTIKGTTLGVNSISGFVSNTANTTATGELFMTANQMIAGNPVRSAKYHDWNVYIDELSYGAAWREAMIAKGFPSTIGMLIDTSRNGWGGANRPTAASTSTDLNTFVNEGRIDRRIHKGNWCNQSGAGIGARPAANPAPGFDAFVWVKPPGESDGSSTLIPVGPDNPGAKGFDRMCDPTYTGNSLNGNSLTGALPNAPVSGRWFQAQFEELVENAYPPFVP
;
A
#
# COMPACT_ATOMS: atom_id res chain seq x y z
N MET A 1 -47.33 27.46 -68.40
CA MET A 1 -46.20 27.89 -67.52
C MET A 1 -46.52 27.36 -66.13
N LEU A 2 -45.70 26.45 -65.58
CA LEU A 2 -44.61 26.76 -64.62
C LEU A 2 -45.13 27.37 -63.31
N HIS A 3 -44.77 26.92 -62.11
CA HIS A 3 -44.21 25.65 -61.60
C HIS A 3 -44.33 25.72 -60.04
N ASN A 4 -44.08 24.61 -59.34
CA ASN A 4 -43.84 24.56 -57.87
C ASN A 4 -44.97 24.95 -56.90
N ILE A 5 -45.62 23.95 -56.30
CA ILE A 5 -45.80 23.76 -54.84
C ILE A 5 -46.21 22.29 -54.65
N LYS A 6 -45.41 21.49 -53.92
CA LYS A 6 -45.85 20.19 -53.39
C LYS A 6 -44.94 19.70 -52.25
N ILE A 7 -45.54 18.88 -51.38
CA ILE A 7 -44.94 18.12 -50.26
C ILE A 7 -44.67 18.94 -48.98
N ARG A 8 -45.71 19.02 -48.13
CA ARG A 8 -45.60 19.03 -46.66
C ARG A 8 -46.61 18.01 -46.09
N SER A 9 -46.23 16.73 -46.09
CA SER A 9 -47.09 15.63 -45.61
C SER A 9 -46.25 14.41 -45.20
N SER A 10 -45.58 14.50 -44.04
CA SER A 10 -44.85 13.37 -43.43
C SER A 10 -44.33 13.62 -42.00
N TRP A 11 -44.35 14.86 -41.49
CA TRP A 11 -43.60 15.22 -40.27
C TRP A 11 -44.37 15.13 -38.94
N LEU A 12 -45.69 14.90 -38.92
CA LEU A 12 -46.46 14.79 -37.66
C LEU A 12 -46.60 13.37 -37.11
N SER A 13 -46.43 12.33 -37.93
CA SER A 13 -46.59 10.92 -37.50
C SER A 13 -45.33 10.31 -36.88
N LEU A 14 -44.15 10.95 -37.06
CA LEU A 14 -42.88 10.46 -36.50
C LEU A 14 -42.63 10.99 -35.07
N LEU A 15 -43.22 12.14 -34.71
CA LEU A 15 -43.06 12.76 -33.39
C LEU A 15 -43.84 12.06 -32.27
N LEU A 16 -44.89 11.29 -32.60
CA LEU A 16 -45.68 10.57 -31.60
C LEU A 16 -45.14 9.16 -31.27
N LEU A 17 -44.25 8.60 -32.09
CA LEU A 17 -43.67 7.26 -31.86
C LEU A 17 -42.36 7.29 -31.05
N ILE A 18 -41.70 8.45 -30.96
CA ILE A 18 -40.49 8.66 -30.15
C ILE A 18 -40.84 8.84 -28.65
N ALA A 19 -42.10 9.18 -28.35
CA ALA A 19 -42.59 9.36 -26.98
C ALA A 19 -42.85 8.05 -26.20
N LEU A 20 -42.64 6.87 -26.80
CA LEU A 20 -43.01 5.58 -26.23
C LEU A 20 -41.90 4.51 -26.26
N VAL A 21 -40.66 4.90 -26.53
CA VAL A 21 -39.46 4.08 -26.23
C VAL A 21 -38.42 4.92 -25.47
N VAL A 22 -38.84 5.54 -24.37
CA VAL A 22 -37.95 5.76 -23.23
C VAL A 22 -37.87 4.43 -22.48
N ALA A 23 -37.25 3.43 -23.12
CA ALA A 23 -36.85 2.22 -22.43
C ALA A 23 -35.79 2.63 -21.41
N ALA A 24 -36.05 2.36 -20.13
CA ALA A 24 -35.23 2.83 -19.04
C ALA A 24 -33.77 2.35 -19.19
N LEU A 25 -32.88 3.28 -19.56
CA LEU A 25 -31.48 3.15 -19.21
C LEU A 25 -31.41 3.37 -17.70
N PRO A 26 -31.02 2.37 -16.89
CA PRO A 26 -30.98 2.53 -15.46
C PRO A 26 -29.97 3.62 -15.12
N ILE A 27 -30.42 4.63 -14.36
CA ILE A 27 -29.50 5.54 -13.68
C ILE A 27 -28.69 4.69 -12.72
N GLN A 28 -27.45 4.38 -13.09
CA GLN A 28 -26.58 3.56 -12.26
C GLN A 28 -26.16 4.41 -11.06
N THR A 29 -26.94 4.32 -9.99
CA THR A 29 -26.66 5.03 -8.74
C THR A 29 -25.33 4.53 -8.18
N ALA A 30 -24.50 5.45 -7.68
CA ALA A 30 -23.13 5.17 -7.19
C ALA A 30 -23.04 4.31 -5.91
N HIS A 31 -24.11 3.58 -5.58
CA HIS A 31 -24.27 2.69 -4.43
C HIS A 31 -24.33 1.21 -4.84
N ALA A 32 -24.67 0.95 -6.10
CA ALA A 32 -24.96 -0.39 -6.61
C ALA A 32 -23.71 -1.25 -6.79
N ILE A 33 -23.71 -2.46 -6.24
CA ILE A 33 -22.82 -3.53 -6.73
C ILE A 33 -23.55 -4.33 -7.80
N ASN A 34 -22.80 -4.99 -8.68
CA ASN A 34 -23.39 -6.05 -9.49
C ASN A 34 -23.79 -7.19 -8.53
N THR A 35 -25.03 -7.65 -8.60
CA THR A 35 -25.53 -8.76 -7.77
C THR A 35 -25.83 -9.98 -8.65
N PRO A 36 -24.81 -10.57 -9.31
CA PRO A 36 -25.00 -11.78 -10.10
C PRO A 36 -25.28 -12.98 -9.20
N TRP A 37 -25.65 -14.10 -9.82
CA TRP A 37 -25.69 -15.40 -9.15
C TRP A 37 -24.33 -15.73 -8.54
N LEU A 38 -24.32 -15.97 -7.23
CA LEU A 38 -23.16 -16.48 -6.52
C LEU A 38 -23.16 -18.01 -6.52
N SER A 39 -21.98 -18.60 -6.54
CA SER A 39 -21.75 -20.05 -6.53
C SER A 39 -20.72 -20.44 -5.48
N VAL A 40 -20.67 -21.72 -5.13
CA VAL A 40 -19.66 -22.28 -4.21
C VAL A 40 -18.64 -23.10 -4.98
N SER A 41 -17.35 -22.87 -4.70
CA SER A 41 -16.23 -23.61 -5.30
C SER A 41 -15.12 -23.83 -4.27
N GLY A 42 -15.01 -25.07 -3.78
CA GLY A 42 -14.17 -25.39 -2.62
C GLY A 42 -14.60 -24.55 -1.42
N LYS A 43 -13.64 -23.92 -0.72
CA LYS A 43 -13.90 -23.02 0.41
C LYS A 43 -14.43 -21.62 0.03
N ASN A 44 -14.57 -21.28 -1.26
CA ASN A 44 -14.85 -19.91 -1.69
C ASN A 44 -16.29 -19.75 -2.20
N ILE A 45 -16.92 -18.63 -1.85
CA ILE A 45 -18.05 -18.06 -2.59
C ILE A 45 -17.48 -17.35 -3.83
N LYS A 46 -18.12 -17.50 -4.99
CA LYS A 46 -17.65 -16.97 -6.27
C LYS A 46 -18.73 -16.31 -7.10
N ASP A 47 -18.35 -15.30 -7.87
CA ASP A 47 -19.16 -14.74 -8.97
C ASP A 47 -19.12 -15.64 -10.22
N PRO A 48 -19.93 -15.37 -11.27
CA PRO A 48 -19.92 -16.16 -12.50
C PRO A 48 -18.61 -16.08 -13.31
N ASN A 49 -17.74 -15.11 -13.03
CA ASN A 49 -16.42 -14.98 -13.64
C ASN A 49 -15.36 -15.82 -12.92
N GLY A 50 -15.72 -16.46 -11.79
CA GLY A 50 -14.81 -17.25 -10.96
C GLY A 50 -14.00 -16.45 -9.94
N ASN A 51 -14.28 -15.15 -9.76
CA ASN A 51 -13.66 -14.31 -8.74
C ASN A 51 -14.16 -14.73 -7.35
N ASN A 52 -13.29 -14.70 -6.34
CA ASN A 52 -13.71 -14.92 -4.95
C ASN A 52 -14.47 -13.69 -4.43
N VAL A 53 -15.61 -13.94 -3.78
CA VAL A 53 -16.52 -12.91 -3.25
C VAL A 53 -16.52 -12.97 -1.73
N ILE A 54 -16.36 -11.82 -1.08
CA ILE A 54 -16.47 -11.66 0.38
C ILE A 54 -17.50 -10.57 0.65
N LEU A 55 -18.69 -10.98 1.10
CA LEU A 55 -19.76 -10.05 1.46
C LEU A 55 -19.57 -9.58 2.90
N ARG A 56 -19.61 -8.26 3.11
CA ARG A 56 -19.52 -7.62 4.43
C ARG A 56 -20.72 -6.70 4.62
N GLY A 57 -21.33 -6.72 5.81
CA GLY A 57 -22.54 -5.94 6.06
C GLY A 57 -23.06 -6.00 7.49
N VAL A 58 -24.37 -5.79 7.66
CA VAL A 58 -25.01 -5.71 8.98
C VAL A 58 -26.25 -6.59 9.04
N SER A 59 -26.59 -7.07 10.23
CA SER A 59 -27.90 -7.64 10.53
C SER A 59 -28.82 -6.59 11.13
N LEU A 60 -30.06 -6.57 10.66
CA LEU A 60 -31.13 -5.89 11.36
C LEU A 60 -31.61 -6.75 12.55
N VAL A 61 -32.46 -6.16 13.38
CA VAL A 61 -33.45 -6.91 14.17
C VAL A 61 -34.53 -7.49 13.24
N ASP A 62 -35.44 -8.30 13.77
CA ASP A 62 -36.63 -8.78 13.05
C ASP A 62 -37.30 -7.70 12.18
N VAL A 63 -37.61 -8.02 10.93
CA VAL A 63 -38.11 -7.02 9.97
C VAL A 63 -39.46 -6.41 10.37
N ALA A 64 -40.34 -7.12 11.08
CA ALA A 64 -41.58 -6.55 11.60
C ALA A 64 -41.33 -5.68 12.83
N VAL A 65 -40.43 -6.09 13.73
CA VAL A 65 -40.00 -5.29 14.89
C VAL A 65 -39.32 -3.99 14.45
N ALA A 66 -38.47 -4.02 13.43
CA ALA A 66 -37.91 -2.80 12.85
C ALA A 66 -39.05 -1.87 12.38
N ASN A 67 -40.05 -2.41 11.68
CA ASN A 67 -41.19 -1.66 11.18
C ASN A 67 -42.13 -1.10 12.27
N SER A 68 -42.12 -1.64 13.49
CA SER A 68 -42.88 -1.09 14.64
C SER A 68 -42.11 -0.03 15.45
N ARG A 69 -40.83 0.22 15.13
CA ARG A 69 -39.93 1.14 15.83
C ARG A 69 -39.75 2.48 15.10
N THR A 70 -38.94 3.37 15.70
CA THR A 70 -38.65 4.73 15.21
C THR A 70 -37.96 4.79 13.84
N ARG A 71 -37.33 3.69 13.39
CA ARG A 71 -36.80 3.53 12.02
C ARG A 71 -37.16 2.15 11.49
N ASN A 72 -37.96 2.13 10.43
CA ASN A 72 -38.44 0.90 9.79
C ASN A 72 -37.33 0.17 9.02
N ALA A 73 -37.55 -1.10 8.64
CA ALA A 73 -36.53 -1.93 8.00
C ALA A 73 -35.92 -1.27 6.75
N ASN A 74 -36.75 -0.60 5.93
CA ASN A 74 -36.28 0.11 4.74
C ASN A 74 -35.38 1.31 5.08
N THR A 75 -35.67 2.01 6.18
CA THR A 75 -34.85 3.11 6.69
C THR A 75 -33.51 2.61 7.22
N LEU A 76 -33.49 1.44 7.86
CA LEU A 76 -32.24 0.81 8.34
C LEU A 76 -31.37 0.31 7.17
N ILE A 77 -31.98 -0.32 6.16
CA ILE A 77 -31.30 -0.66 4.89
C ILE A 77 -30.76 0.59 4.22
N ASP A 78 -31.52 1.70 4.23
CA ASP A 78 -31.08 2.97 3.68
C ASP A 78 -29.85 3.53 4.40
N MET A 79 -29.85 3.53 5.73
CA MET A 79 -28.71 3.95 6.54
C MET A 79 -27.48 3.06 6.34
N ALA A 80 -27.65 1.73 6.35
CA ALA A 80 -26.55 0.77 6.20
C ALA A 80 -25.89 0.81 4.81
N THR A 81 -26.56 1.43 3.83
CA THR A 81 -26.09 1.64 2.45
C THR A 81 -25.86 3.12 2.11
N ASP A 82 -25.81 4.00 3.10
CA ASP A 82 -25.62 5.44 2.90
C ASP A 82 -24.13 5.80 2.76
N ASN A 83 -23.63 5.71 1.52
CA ASN A 83 -22.26 6.08 1.17
C ASN A 83 -21.92 7.53 1.59
N ALA A 84 -22.87 8.47 1.49
CA ALA A 84 -22.63 9.88 1.80
C ALA A 84 -22.39 10.09 3.31
N ASN A 85 -22.96 9.22 4.14
CA ASN A 85 -22.68 9.14 5.56
C ASN A 85 -21.64 8.08 5.93
N GLY A 86 -20.94 7.47 4.97
CA GLY A 86 -19.83 6.54 5.20
C GLY A 86 -20.22 5.07 5.45
N TRP A 87 -21.46 4.67 5.14
CA TRP A 87 -21.93 3.29 5.29
C TRP A 87 -21.95 2.55 3.94
N TYR A 88 -21.39 1.34 3.91
CA TYR A 88 -21.07 0.61 2.67
C TYR A 88 -21.46 -0.88 2.71
N ALA A 89 -22.50 -1.26 3.47
CA ALA A 89 -22.93 -2.66 3.55
C ALA A 89 -23.24 -3.24 2.15
N ARG A 90 -22.64 -4.39 1.83
CA ARG A 90 -22.84 -5.11 0.54
C ARG A 90 -23.86 -6.24 0.65
N VAL A 91 -24.25 -6.54 1.88
CA VAL A 91 -25.27 -7.50 2.26
C VAL A 91 -26.00 -6.97 3.50
N VAL A 92 -27.30 -7.18 3.58
CA VAL A 92 -28.07 -6.94 4.81
C VAL A 92 -28.80 -8.22 5.18
N ARG A 93 -28.67 -8.65 6.44
CA ARG A 93 -29.40 -9.80 6.99
C ARG A 93 -30.75 -9.33 7.55
N LEU A 94 -31.78 -10.10 7.20
CA LEU A 94 -33.19 -9.83 7.47
C LEU A 94 -33.78 -10.98 8.30
N PRO A 95 -33.63 -10.95 9.64
CA PRO A 95 -34.28 -11.92 10.53
C PRO A 95 -35.81 -11.91 10.38
N VAL A 96 -36.38 -13.11 10.40
CA VAL A 96 -37.83 -13.35 10.42
C VAL A 96 -38.16 -14.31 11.56
N TYR A 97 -38.69 -13.79 12.66
CA TYR A 97 -39.08 -14.61 13.80
C TYR A 97 -40.36 -15.40 13.51
N PRO A 98 -40.43 -16.70 13.89
CA PRO A 98 -41.66 -17.48 13.78
C PRO A 98 -42.78 -16.94 14.67
N ASP A 99 -42.43 -16.51 15.88
CA ASP A 99 -43.34 -16.10 16.95
C ASP A 99 -43.24 -14.60 17.25
N ALA A 100 -44.19 -14.08 18.03
CA ALA A 100 -44.18 -12.68 18.42
C ALA A 100 -42.96 -12.32 19.28
N ILE A 101 -42.30 -11.23 18.93
CA ILE A 101 -41.10 -10.69 19.58
C ILE A 101 -41.26 -9.18 19.72
N ASP A 102 -40.81 -8.61 20.85
CA ASP A 102 -41.02 -7.19 21.22
C ASP A 102 -42.47 -6.69 21.04
N GLY A 103 -43.45 -7.54 21.38
CA GLY A 103 -44.88 -7.26 21.23
C GLY A 103 -45.39 -7.21 19.78
N THR A 104 -44.53 -7.42 18.79
CA THR A 104 -44.87 -7.43 17.36
C THR A 104 -45.16 -8.86 16.90
N PRO A 105 -46.25 -9.14 16.17
CA PRO A 105 -46.57 -10.50 15.70
C PRO A 105 -45.52 -11.04 14.71
N GLY A 106 -45.00 -12.23 14.99
CA GLY A 106 -44.10 -12.96 14.10
C GLY A 106 -44.81 -13.67 12.94
N TRP A 107 -44.03 -14.33 12.08
CA TRP A 107 -44.47 -14.96 10.83
C TRP A 107 -45.73 -15.83 10.98
N ARG A 108 -45.81 -16.65 12.03
CA ARG A 108 -46.91 -17.62 12.20
C ARG A 108 -48.26 -16.99 12.49
N ALA A 109 -48.32 -15.74 12.92
CA ALA A 109 -49.58 -15.06 13.19
C ALA A 109 -50.40 -14.80 11.92
N ASN A 110 -49.73 -14.38 10.84
CA ASN A 110 -50.31 -14.22 9.50
C ASN A 110 -49.19 -14.15 8.44
N PRO A 111 -48.80 -15.29 7.83
CA PRO A 111 -47.71 -15.36 6.86
C PRO A 111 -47.88 -14.42 5.66
N ASP A 112 -49.08 -14.30 5.11
CA ASP A 112 -49.35 -13.44 3.95
C ASP A 112 -49.19 -11.96 4.31
N ALA A 113 -49.70 -11.53 5.46
CA ALA A 113 -49.55 -10.16 5.93
C ALA A 113 -48.10 -9.84 6.32
N TYR A 114 -47.41 -10.76 7.00
CA TYR A 114 -46.00 -10.58 7.37
C TYR A 114 -45.12 -10.47 6.11
N PHE A 115 -45.34 -11.36 5.12
CA PHE A 115 -44.63 -11.31 3.86
C PHE A 115 -44.87 -9.98 3.13
N THR A 116 -46.14 -9.61 2.93
CA THR A 116 -46.53 -8.45 2.13
C THR A 116 -46.15 -7.12 2.78
N ASN A 117 -46.25 -7.02 4.11
CA ASN A 117 -46.07 -5.75 4.82
C ASN A 117 -44.65 -5.54 5.36
N HIS A 118 -43.84 -6.60 5.51
CA HIS A 118 -42.54 -6.53 6.18
C HIS A 118 -41.40 -7.16 5.38
N LEU A 119 -41.49 -8.45 5.03
CA LEU A 119 -40.36 -9.17 4.41
C LEU A 119 -40.14 -8.76 2.95
N ASP A 120 -41.17 -8.78 2.10
CA ASP A 120 -41.02 -8.39 0.69
C ASP A 120 -40.60 -6.92 0.56
N PRO A 121 -41.21 -5.93 1.24
CA PRO A 121 -40.73 -4.55 1.20
C PRO A 121 -39.23 -4.37 1.53
N ALA A 122 -38.70 -5.14 2.49
CA ALA A 122 -37.28 -5.12 2.85
C ALA A 122 -36.40 -5.78 1.78
N VAL A 123 -36.82 -6.93 1.22
CA VAL A 123 -36.11 -7.60 0.13
C VAL A 123 -36.11 -6.73 -1.14
N GLN A 124 -37.25 -6.15 -1.52
CA GLN A 124 -37.34 -5.19 -2.61
C GLN A 124 -36.47 -3.95 -2.36
N ARG A 125 -36.29 -3.52 -1.10
CA ARG A 125 -35.37 -2.42 -0.79
C ARG A 125 -33.92 -2.80 -1.07
N CYS A 126 -33.47 -3.97 -0.64
CA CYS A 126 -32.13 -4.48 -0.95
C CYS A 126 -31.89 -4.65 -2.46
N ILE A 127 -32.89 -5.13 -3.21
CA ILE A 127 -32.87 -5.19 -4.69
C ILE A 127 -32.74 -3.77 -5.28
N SER A 128 -33.54 -2.81 -4.80
CA SER A 128 -33.50 -1.41 -5.28
C SER A 128 -32.17 -0.71 -5.00
N LYS A 129 -31.42 -1.18 -4.00
CA LYS A 129 -30.07 -0.73 -3.65
C LYS A 129 -28.96 -1.50 -4.38
N GLN A 130 -29.33 -2.56 -5.11
CA GLN A 130 -28.42 -3.51 -5.74
C GLN A 130 -27.35 -4.03 -4.76
N ILE A 131 -27.82 -4.54 -3.62
CA ILE A 131 -27.02 -5.31 -2.64
C ILE A 131 -27.63 -6.71 -2.47
N TYR A 132 -26.89 -7.62 -1.82
CA TYR A 132 -27.46 -8.90 -1.41
C TYR A 132 -28.33 -8.74 -0.15
N CYS A 133 -29.29 -9.64 0.03
CA CYS A 133 -30.04 -9.77 1.27
C CYS A 133 -30.08 -11.23 1.71
N ILE A 134 -29.81 -11.46 3.00
CA ILE A 134 -29.98 -12.78 3.62
C ILE A 134 -31.37 -12.79 4.25
N ILE A 135 -32.26 -13.64 3.75
CA ILE A 135 -33.52 -13.94 4.42
C ILE A 135 -33.20 -15.03 5.44
N ASP A 136 -33.31 -14.68 6.71
CA ASP A 136 -32.97 -15.55 7.83
C ASP A 136 -34.26 -16.04 8.51
N TRP A 137 -34.43 -17.37 8.53
CA TRP A 137 -35.48 -18.00 9.32
C TRP A 137 -35.03 -18.04 10.78
N HIS A 138 -35.36 -16.96 11.50
CA HIS A 138 -34.82 -16.64 12.81
C HIS A 138 -35.45 -17.45 13.94
N TYR A 139 -35.37 -18.78 13.81
CA TYR A 139 -35.85 -19.74 14.78
C TYR A 139 -34.71 -20.14 15.71
N ILE A 140 -34.91 -19.93 17.02
CA ILE A 140 -33.99 -20.30 18.10
C ILE A 140 -34.68 -21.38 18.93
N LYS A 141 -34.47 -22.66 18.61
CA LYS A 141 -35.16 -23.80 19.25
C LYS A 141 -34.46 -25.13 18.97
N ASP A 142 -34.75 -26.15 19.78
CA ASP A 142 -34.46 -27.56 19.50
C ASP A 142 -35.09 -27.98 18.16
N TYR A 143 -34.23 -28.41 17.23
CA TYR A 143 -34.57 -28.48 15.81
C TYR A 143 -35.32 -29.75 15.39
N ASN A 144 -35.35 -30.77 16.25
CA ASN A 144 -35.84 -32.11 15.93
C ASN A 144 -37.32 -32.35 16.27
N SER A 145 -38.08 -31.31 16.64
CA SER A 145 -39.51 -31.42 16.94
C SER A 145 -40.38 -31.33 15.69
N ALA A 146 -41.53 -32.03 15.69
CA ALA A 146 -42.48 -32.01 14.59
C ALA A 146 -43.10 -30.62 14.35
N GLU A 147 -43.22 -29.80 15.40
CA GLU A 147 -43.64 -28.38 15.31
C GLU A 147 -42.62 -27.57 14.49
N VAL A 148 -41.33 -27.73 14.78
CA VAL A 148 -40.24 -27.03 14.10
C VAL A 148 -40.10 -27.48 12.65
N ASP A 149 -40.16 -28.78 12.37
CA ASP A 149 -40.17 -29.31 11.01
C ASP A 149 -41.36 -28.76 10.19
N THR A 150 -42.56 -28.77 10.78
CA THR A 150 -43.77 -28.23 10.14
C THR A 150 -43.63 -26.73 9.84
N ALA A 151 -43.20 -25.93 10.82
CA ALA A 151 -43.05 -24.48 10.66
C ALA A 151 -41.96 -24.12 9.65
N THR A 152 -40.81 -24.79 9.70
CA THR A 152 -39.68 -24.56 8.79
C THR A 152 -40.00 -24.97 7.36
N ARG A 153 -40.70 -26.10 7.16
CA ARG A 153 -41.23 -26.49 5.84
C ARG A 153 -42.26 -25.49 5.33
N ALA A 154 -43.17 -25.02 6.19
CA ALA A 154 -44.19 -24.05 5.79
C ALA A 154 -43.56 -22.72 5.35
N PHE A 155 -42.58 -22.21 6.10
CA PHE A 155 -41.82 -21.00 5.75
C PHE A 155 -41.11 -21.17 4.39
N TRP A 156 -40.28 -22.21 4.25
CA TRP A 156 -39.48 -22.37 3.02
C TRP A 156 -40.31 -22.75 1.79
N SER A 157 -41.40 -23.51 1.94
CA SER A 157 -42.35 -23.76 0.85
C SER A 157 -43.07 -22.49 0.40
N TYR A 158 -43.19 -21.49 1.28
CA TYR A 158 -43.82 -20.22 0.95
C TYR A 158 -42.82 -19.20 0.36
N VAL A 159 -41.61 -19.11 0.92
CA VAL A 159 -40.62 -18.06 0.61
C VAL A 159 -39.70 -18.43 -0.55
N ALA A 160 -39.11 -19.64 -0.56
CA ALA A 160 -38.12 -20.00 -1.59
C ALA A 160 -38.67 -19.93 -3.03
N PRO A 161 -39.91 -20.38 -3.34
CA PRO A 161 -40.47 -20.25 -4.69
C PRO A 161 -40.66 -18.79 -5.16
N LYS A 162 -40.80 -17.82 -4.24
CA LYS A 162 -40.98 -16.40 -4.59
C LYS A 162 -39.68 -15.71 -4.99
N TYR A 163 -38.53 -16.17 -4.46
CA TYR A 163 -37.22 -15.58 -4.72
C TYR A 163 -36.25 -16.48 -5.50
N LYS A 164 -36.74 -17.61 -6.04
CA LYS A 164 -35.96 -18.62 -6.77
C LYS A 164 -35.17 -18.11 -7.98
N ASP A 165 -35.61 -17.01 -8.58
CA ASP A 165 -34.99 -16.36 -9.74
C ASP A 165 -34.33 -15.01 -9.39
N VAL A 166 -34.19 -14.69 -8.10
CA VAL A 166 -33.66 -13.42 -7.60
C VAL A 166 -32.22 -13.60 -7.09
N PRO A 167 -31.18 -13.19 -7.83
CA PRO A 167 -29.79 -13.45 -7.47
C PRO A 167 -29.32 -12.68 -6.22
N ASN A 168 -29.99 -11.57 -5.88
CA ASN A 168 -29.75 -10.81 -4.65
C ASN A 168 -30.07 -11.61 -3.38
N VAL A 169 -30.93 -12.62 -3.45
CA VAL A 169 -31.47 -13.31 -2.27
C VAL A 169 -30.63 -14.52 -1.89
N ILE A 170 -30.15 -14.51 -0.66
CA ILE A 170 -29.49 -15.62 0.04
C ILE A 170 -30.47 -16.14 1.10
N PHE A 171 -30.55 -17.46 1.29
CA PHE A 171 -31.43 -18.08 2.28
C PHE A 171 -30.62 -18.62 3.45
N GLU A 172 -30.85 -18.15 4.67
CA GLU A 172 -30.26 -18.74 5.88
C GLU A 172 -31.28 -19.67 6.53
N LEU A 173 -31.00 -20.97 6.41
CA LEU A 173 -31.96 -22.06 6.56
C LEU A 173 -32.72 -22.04 7.91
N TYR A 174 -31.97 -21.71 8.96
CA TYR A 174 -32.37 -21.77 10.35
C TYR A 174 -31.27 -21.07 11.17
N ASN A 175 -31.63 -20.10 12.00
CA ASN A 175 -30.69 -19.27 12.77
C ASN A 175 -29.87 -20.04 13.81
N GLU A 176 -30.53 -20.59 14.84
CA GLU A 176 -29.85 -21.21 15.98
C GLU A 176 -30.47 -22.55 16.38
N PRO A 177 -30.03 -23.64 15.74
CA PRO A 177 -30.36 -24.99 16.16
C PRO A 177 -29.76 -25.24 17.55
N ILE A 178 -30.58 -25.57 18.55
CA ILE A 178 -30.10 -25.78 19.92
C ILE A 178 -29.75 -27.26 20.13
N ASN A 179 -30.72 -28.10 20.54
CA ASN A 179 -30.48 -29.52 20.81
C ASN A 179 -31.05 -30.46 19.73
N PRO A 180 -30.48 -31.67 19.60
CA PRO A 180 -29.25 -32.14 20.25
C PRO A 180 -27.97 -31.53 19.66
N ASP A 181 -26.94 -31.31 20.50
CA ASP A 181 -25.58 -30.90 20.11
C ASP A 181 -24.85 -32.04 19.38
N ASN A 182 -25.28 -32.32 18.15
CA ASN A 182 -24.74 -33.38 17.31
C ASN A 182 -24.90 -33.05 15.83
N TRP A 183 -23.78 -32.87 15.12
CA TRP A 183 -23.77 -32.51 13.70
C TRP A 183 -24.48 -33.53 12.81
N SER A 184 -24.32 -34.83 13.08
CA SER A 184 -24.92 -35.89 12.27
C SER A 184 -26.45 -35.93 12.42
N THR A 185 -26.98 -35.70 13.61
CA THR A 185 -28.43 -35.54 13.84
C THR A 185 -28.96 -34.27 13.19
N TRP A 186 -28.26 -33.14 13.36
CA TRP A 186 -28.60 -31.88 12.69
C TRP A 186 -28.68 -32.05 11.17
N LYS A 187 -27.64 -32.61 10.55
CA LYS A 187 -27.60 -32.89 9.12
C LYS A 187 -28.74 -33.81 8.67
N ALA A 188 -29.03 -34.88 9.41
CA ALA A 188 -30.14 -35.76 9.09
C ALA A 188 -31.51 -35.05 9.12
N THR A 189 -31.73 -34.15 10.09
CA THR A 189 -32.99 -33.39 10.23
C THR A 189 -33.12 -32.25 9.21
N ALA A 190 -32.05 -31.50 8.97
CA ALA A 190 -32.08 -30.30 8.13
C ALA A 190 -31.85 -30.56 6.64
N GLN A 191 -31.23 -31.68 6.25
CA GLN A 191 -31.02 -32.03 4.84
C GLN A 191 -32.34 -32.10 4.03
N PRO A 192 -33.46 -32.65 4.55
CA PRO A 192 -34.77 -32.51 3.94
C PRO A 192 -35.24 -31.07 3.68
N TRP A 193 -34.85 -30.09 4.51
CA TRP A 193 -35.19 -28.68 4.31
C TRP A 193 -34.27 -28.02 3.27
N VAL A 194 -32.97 -28.35 3.26
CA VAL A 194 -32.04 -27.98 2.16
C VAL A 194 -32.56 -28.51 0.83
N ASN A 195 -33.01 -29.76 0.79
CA ASN A 195 -33.60 -30.38 -0.41
C ASN A 195 -34.90 -29.68 -0.84
N LEU A 196 -35.75 -29.27 0.10
CA LEU A 196 -36.97 -28.50 -0.16
C LEU A 196 -36.66 -27.16 -0.81
N ILE A 197 -35.72 -26.38 -0.24
CA ILE A 197 -35.31 -25.11 -0.84
C ILE A 197 -34.68 -25.37 -2.21
N ARG A 198 -33.78 -26.35 -2.36
CA ARG A 198 -33.11 -26.65 -3.64
C ARG A 198 -34.07 -27.09 -4.75
N ALA A 199 -35.15 -27.79 -4.41
CA ALA A 199 -36.20 -28.15 -5.37
C ALA A 199 -36.99 -26.93 -5.87
N ALA A 200 -37.19 -25.91 -5.01
CA ALA A 200 -37.88 -24.67 -5.36
C ALA A 200 -36.95 -23.62 -6.01
N ALA A 201 -35.71 -23.55 -5.54
CA ALA A 201 -34.72 -22.51 -5.79
C ALA A 201 -33.33 -23.14 -5.99
N PRO A 202 -32.98 -23.52 -7.24
CA PRO A 202 -31.77 -24.29 -7.51
C PRO A 202 -30.48 -23.47 -7.41
N ASN A 203 -30.56 -22.14 -7.52
CA ASN A 203 -29.39 -21.27 -7.74
C ASN A 203 -28.95 -20.45 -6.50
N ASN A 204 -29.89 -19.93 -5.69
CA ASN A 204 -29.61 -19.07 -4.53
C ASN A 204 -28.64 -19.75 -3.54
N LEU A 205 -27.74 -19.01 -2.89
CA LEU A 205 -26.95 -19.60 -1.78
C LEU A 205 -27.88 -20.01 -0.64
N ILE A 206 -27.60 -21.15 0.00
CA ILE A 206 -28.19 -21.52 1.30
C ILE A 206 -27.07 -21.46 2.35
N LEU A 207 -27.28 -20.66 3.38
CA LEU A 207 -26.46 -20.62 4.58
C LEU A 207 -27.02 -21.63 5.61
N ILE A 208 -26.16 -22.41 6.24
CA ILE A 208 -26.52 -23.52 7.13
C ILE A 208 -25.70 -23.38 8.43
N GLY A 209 -26.37 -23.04 9.53
CA GLY A 209 -25.81 -23.10 10.88
C GLY A 209 -25.53 -24.53 11.36
N GLY A 210 -25.12 -24.65 12.61
CA GLY A 210 -24.93 -25.93 13.30
C GLY A 210 -25.66 -25.97 14.62
N PRO A 211 -25.71 -27.13 15.28
CA PRO A 211 -26.27 -27.23 16.61
C PRO A 211 -25.45 -26.40 17.62
N ARG A 212 -26.00 -26.24 18.83
CA ARG A 212 -25.45 -25.35 19.88
C ARG A 212 -25.36 -23.90 19.38
N TRP A 213 -26.49 -23.31 19.00
CA TRP A 213 -26.61 -21.90 18.61
C TRP A 213 -25.62 -21.50 17.49
N SER A 214 -25.48 -22.34 16.47
CA SER A 214 -24.54 -22.13 15.37
C SER A 214 -23.07 -21.96 15.81
N GLN A 215 -22.67 -22.55 16.95
CA GLN A 215 -21.28 -22.58 17.41
C GLN A 215 -20.54 -23.84 16.92
N ASN A 216 -21.22 -25.01 16.90
CA ASN A 216 -20.58 -26.29 16.61
C ASN A 216 -20.72 -26.67 15.13
N VAL A 217 -19.78 -26.24 14.29
CA VAL A 217 -19.85 -26.36 12.82
C VAL A 217 -18.60 -26.93 12.16
N ALA A 218 -17.59 -27.34 12.94
CA ALA A 218 -16.33 -27.85 12.41
C ALA A 218 -16.47 -29.15 11.60
N GLU A 219 -17.44 -30.00 11.95
CA GLU A 219 -17.74 -31.24 11.22
C GLU A 219 -18.24 -30.99 9.77
N ALA A 220 -18.59 -29.75 9.41
CA ALA A 220 -18.94 -29.40 8.03
C ALA A 220 -17.85 -29.74 7.01
N ALA A 221 -16.57 -29.73 7.41
CA ALA A 221 -15.43 -30.07 6.55
C ALA A 221 -15.31 -31.57 6.24
N THR A 222 -15.75 -32.44 7.15
CA THR A 222 -15.59 -33.90 7.05
C THR A 222 -16.91 -34.63 6.77
N ASN A 223 -18.03 -34.02 7.12
CA ASN A 223 -19.38 -34.54 6.97
C ASN A 223 -20.35 -33.47 6.38
N PRO A 224 -20.03 -32.84 5.23
CA PRO A 224 -20.81 -31.75 4.65
C PRO A 224 -22.24 -32.17 4.26
N PHE A 225 -23.18 -31.23 4.26
CA PHE A 225 -24.49 -31.41 3.64
C PHE A 225 -24.36 -31.69 2.13
N SER A 226 -25.33 -32.43 1.59
CA SER A 226 -25.41 -32.73 0.17
C SER A 226 -26.20 -31.65 -0.58
N GLY A 227 -25.64 -31.14 -1.67
CA GLY A 227 -26.26 -30.13 -2.52
C GLY A 227 -25.24 -29.16 -3.11
N SER A 228 -25.70 -28.27 -3.99
CA SER A 228 -24.92 -27.17 -4.54
C SER A 228 -25.14 -25.88 -3.74
N ASN A 229 -24.20 -24.94 -3.85
CA ASN A 229 -24.32 -23.58 -3.32
C ASN A 229 -24.68 -23.53 -1.82
N LEU A 230 -24.04 -24.39 -1.03
CA LEU A 230 -24.21 -24.46 0.43
C LEU A 230 -23.01 -23.80 1.12
N VAL A 231 -23.29 -22.95 2.11
CA VAL A 231 -22.30 -22.21 2.90
C VAL A 231 -22.60 -22.42 4.38
N TYR A 232 -21.58 -22.55 5.21
CA TYR A 232 -21.75 -22.83 6.64
C TYR A 232 -21.72 -21.54 7.46
N VAL A 233 -22.52 -21.50 8.53
CA VAL A 233 -22.64 -20.33 9.40
C VAL A 233 -21.95 -20.61 10.73
N ALA A 234 -21.31 -19.60 11.32
CA ALA A 234 -20.95 -19.64 12.73
C ALA A 234 -21.35 -18.35 13.45
N HIS A 235 -21.84 -18.46 14.68
CA HIS A 235 -22.13 -17.33 15.58
C HIS A 235 -21.04 -17.24 16.63
N ILE A 236 -20.28 -16.14 16.64
CA ILE A 236 -19.11 -15.97 17.51
C ILE A 236 -19.21 -14.63 18.22
N TYR A 237 -18.95 -14.64 19.53
CA TYR A 237 -19.04 -13.50 20.41
C TYR A 237 -17.90 -13.55 21.45
N PRO A 238 -17.58 -12.44 22.16
CA PRO A 238 -16.47 -12.37 23.12
C PRO A 238 -16.36 -13.52 24.13
N GLU A 239 -17.47 -13.99 24.71
CA GLU A 239 -17.44 -15.08 25.70
C GLU A 239 -16.95 -16.42 25.11
N HIS A 240 -17.07 -16.60 23.79
CA HIS A 240 -16.63 -17.81 23.10
C HIS A 240 -15.09 -17.92 23.04
N GLY A 241 -14.36 -16.95 23.60
CA GLY A 241 -12.92 -16.98 23.77
C GLY A 241 -12.15 -16.48 22.55
N GLY A 242 -10.89 -16.90 22.45
CA GLY A 242 -9.96 -16.47 21.40
C GLY A 242 -9.78 -17.47 20.26
N GLN A 243 -8.74 -17.23 19.46
CA GLN A 243 -8.44 -17.94 18.22
C GLN A 243 -8.47 -19.48 18.34
N SER A 244 -7.97 -20.07 19.44
CA SER A 244 -8.00 -21.53 19.62
C SER A 244 -9.42 -22.11 19.63
N THR A 245 -10.39 -21.42 20.24
CA THR A 245 -11.80 -21.82 20.19
C THR A 245 -12.33 -21.64 18.78
N TRP A 246 -12.08 -20.48 18.14
CA TRP A 246 -12.56 -20.17 16.80
C TRP A 246 -12.08 -21.21 15.76
N ASP A 247 -10.79 -21.57 15.80
CA ASP A 247 -10.19 -22.63 14.99
C ASP A 247 -10.88 -23.98 15.24
N SER A 248 -11.19 -24.33 16.50
CA SER A 248 -11.87 -25.59 16.84
C SER A 248 -13.34 -25.65 16.42
N TRP A 249 -14.03 -24.50 16.34
CA TRP A 249 -15.49 -24.42 16.14
C TRP A 249 -15.89 -24.25 14.67
N PHE A 250 -15.15 -23.45 13.91
CA PHE A 250 -15.39 -23.24 12.47
C PHE A 250 -14.10 -23.00 11.67
N GLY A 251 -13.09 -22.43 12.29
CA GLY A 251 -11.93 -21.87 11.63
C GLY A 251 -11.00 -22.87 10.94
N ASN A 252 -10.88 -24.08 11.48
CA ASN A 252 -10.19 -25.17 10.78
C ASN A 252 -11.02 -25.69 9.59
N ALA A 253 -12.34 -25.74 9.72
CA ALA A 253 -13.24 -26.17 8.67
C ALA A 253 -13.29 -25.18 7.50
N SER A 254 -13.22 -23.88 7.79
CA SER A 254 -13.18 -22.80 6.78
C SER A 254 -11.95 -22.82 5.88
N ASN A 255 -10.94 -23.63 6.20
CA ASN A 255 -9.83 -23.92 5.28
C ASN A 255 -10.24 -24.82 4.10
N SER A 256 -11.40 -25.48 4.15
CA SER A 256 -11.83 -26.51 3.18
C SER A 256 -13.27 -26.36 2.64
N VAL A 257 -14.19 -25.81 3.44
CA VAL A 257 -15.59 -25.54 3.07
C VAL A 257 -15.92 -24.06 3.30
N PRO A 258 -16.88 -23.46 2.57
CA PRO A 258 -17.13 -22.02 2.65
C PRO A 258 -17.91 -21.65 3.91
N PHE A 259 -17.57 -20.49 4.48
CA PHE A 259 -18.19 -19.96 5.69
C PHE A 259 -18.73 -18.53 5.54
N PHE A 260 -19.72 -18.21 6.36
CA PHE A 260 -20.31 -16.89 6.52
C PHE A 260 -20.61 -16.64 8.01
N ILE A 261 -20.03 -15.62 8.64
CA ILE A 261 -20.35 -15.27 10.04
C ILE A 261 -21.54 -14.33 10.04
N THR A 262 -22.75 -14.87 10.19
CA THR A 262 -23.98 -14.07 10.11
C THR A 262 -24.24 -13.25 11.38
N GLU A 263 -23.64 -13.66 12.50
CA GLU A 263 -23.69 -12.94 13.78
C GLU A 263 -22.34 -12.88 14.50
N TRP A 264 -21.92 -11.65 14.81
CA TRP A 264 -20.82 -11.32 15.72
C TRP A 264 -20.88 -9.85 16.15
N GLY A 265 -20.30 -9.55 17.31
CA GLY A 265 -20.14 -8.17 17.78
C GLY A 265 -19.74 -8.06 19.25
N TRP A 266 -19.56 -6.83 19.74
CA TRP A 266 -19.26 -6.59 21.17
C TRP A 266 -19.84 -5.28 21.70
N GLN A 267 -20.06 -5.27 23.02
CA GLN A 267 -20.36 -4.09 23.82
C GLN A 267 -19.69 -4.24 25.20
N ASN A 268 -18.92 -3.23 25.63
CA ASN A 268 -18.29 -3.25 26.95
C ASN A 268 -19.35 -2.99 28.03
N GLY A 269 -19.40 -3.86 29.05
CA GLY A 269 -20.50 -3.89 30.02
C GLY A 269 -21.84 -4.35 29.42
N GLY A 270 -21.85 -4.91 28.20
CA GLY A 270 -23.00 -5.58 27.62
C GLY A 270 -23.27 -6.94 28.28
N ASN A 271 -24.41 -7.53 27.94
CA ASN A 271 -24.78 -8.88 28.37
C ASN A 271 -23.92 -9.93 27.66
N THR A 272 -23.63 -11.01 28.39
CA THR A 272 -23.18 -12.29 27.82
C THR A 272 -24.11 -12.73 26.68
N PRO A 273 -23.58 -13.19 25.51
CA PRO A 273 -22.17 -13.43 25.20
C PRO A 273 -21.42 -12.22 24.61
N THR A 274 -22.12 -11.09 24.39
CA THR A 274 -21.63 -9.89 23.67
C THR A 274 -20.66 -9.01 24.49
N SER A 275 -20.44 -9.32 25.77
CA SER A 275 -19.63 -8.51 26.68
C SER A 275 -18.14 -8.54 26.31
N GLY A 276 -17.63 -7.46 25.71
CA GLY A 276 -16.26 -7.41 25.20
C GLY A 276 -15.85 -6.02 24.74
N THR A 277 -14.66 -5.91 24.16
CA THR A 277 -14.09 -4.63 23.71
C THR A 277 -13.45 -4.73 22.31
N LEU A 278 -13.15 -3.58 21.72
CA LEU A 278 -12.49 -3.50 20.41
C LEU A 278 -11.10 -4.18 20.45
N SER A 279 -10.25 -3.85 21.42
CA SER A 279 -8.92 -4.47 21.51
C SER A 279 -8.97 -5.94 21.94
N GLY A 280 -9.91 -6.33 22.80
CA GLY A 280 -10.01 -7.69 23.34
C GLY A 280 -10.68 -8.70 22.39
N TYR A 281 -11.59 -8.26 21.53
CA TYR A 281 -12.34 -9.13 20.63
C TYR A 281 -12.52 -8.56 19.23
N GLY A 282 -12.93 -7.29 19.09
CA GLY A 282 -13.29 -6.69 17.80
C GLY A 282 -12.19 -6.77 16.75
N THR A 283 -11.03 -6.19 17.05
CA THR A 283 -9.83 -6.21 16.21
C THR A 283 -9.28 -7.61 15.95
N PRO A 284 -9.04 -8.48 16.96
CA PRO A 284 -8.49 -9.81 16.70
C PRO A 284 -9.46 -10.72 15.92
N PHE A 285 -10.77 -10.64 16.17
CA PHE A 285 -11.74 -11.47 15.45
C PHE A 285 -11.95 -10.97 14.01
N SER A 286 -12.04 -9.66 13.77
CA SER A 286 -12.17 -9.13 12.41
C SER A 286 -10.95 -9.46 11.54
N ALA A 287 -9.74 -9.31 12.08
CA ALA A 287 -8.50 -9.67 11.39
C ALA A 287 -8.45 -11.19 11.09
N TYR A 288 -8.98 -12.01 12.00
CA TYR A 288 -9.10 -13.45 11.80
C TYR A 288 -10.07 -13.81 10.66
N LEU A 289 -11.22 -13.13 10.55
CA LEU A 289 -12.17 -13.35 9.46
C LEU A 289 -11.61 -12.94 8.09
N ASP A 290 -10.94 -11.80 8.01
CA ASP A 290 -10.30 -11.33 6.78
C ASP A 290 -9.16 -12.27 6.34
N ALA A 291 -8.31 -12.72 7.27
CA ALA A 291 -7.23 -13.68 6.98
C ALA A 291 -7.76 -15.04 6.46
N LYS A 292 -8.96 -15.45 6.89
CA LYS A 292 -9.63 -16.67 6.39
C LYS A 292 -10.35 -16.46 5.06
N GLY A 293 -10.70 -15.22 4.72
CA GLY A 293 -11.48 -14.83 3.55
C GLY A 293 -12.97 -15.08 3.71
N VAL A 294 -13.51 -14.90 4.92
CA VAL A 294 -14.87 -15.29 5.31
C VAL A 294 -15.82 -14.09 5.24
N SER A 295 -17.00 -14.28 4.62
CA SER A 295 -18.06 -13.26 4.56
C SER A 295 -18.73 -13.07 5.92
N TRP A 296 -19.30 -11.90 6.22
CA TRP A 296 -19.94 -11.66 7.52
C TRP A 296 -21.01 -10.56 7.53
N THR A 297 -21.90 -10.63 8.52
CA THR A 297 -22.79 -9.54 8.95
C THR A 297 -22.63 -9.25 10.43
N ALA A 298 -22.44 -7.98 10.79
CA ALA A 298 -22.31 -7.55 12.18
C ALA A 298 -23.68 -7.50 12.87
N TRP A 299 -23.77 -8.06 14.08
CA TRP A 299 -24.96 -8.03 14.94
C TRP A 299 -24.77 -6.94 16.00
N VAL A 300 -25.69 -5.98 16.21
CA VAL A 300 -26.95 -5.71 15.48
C VAL A 300 -27.12 -4.21 15.21
N PHE A 301 -27.66 -3.87 14.04
CA PHE A 301 -27.81 -2.49 13.57
C PHE A 301 -29.03 -1.79 14.21
N ASP A 302 -28.99 -1.63 15.53
CA ASP A 302 -30.13 -1.23 16.35
C ASP A 302 -29.73 -0.38 17.59
N ILE A 303 -30.75 0.16 18.28
CA ILE A 303 -30.64 1.01 19.47
C ILE A 303 -31.04 0.31 20.78
N TYR A 304 -31.65 -0.88 20.71
CA TYR A 304 -32.19 -1.61 21.87
C TYR A 304 -31.55 -2.97 22.09
N TRP A 305 -31.37 -3.74 21.02
CA TRP A 305 -30.80 -5.08 21.07
C TRP A 305 -29.28 -5.02 21.12
N GLN A 306 -28.67 -5.89 21.93
CA GLN A 306 -27.23 -5.87 22.16
C GLN A 306 -26.47 -6.78 21.18
N PRO A 307 -25.24 -6.39 20.78
CA PRO A 307 -24.55 -5.17 21.18
C PRO A 307 -25.08 -3.96 20.39
N ILE A 308 -25.44 -2.87 21.09
CA ILE A 308 -26.04 -1.70 20.43
C ILE A 308 -25.01 -0.98 19.55
N MET A 309 -25.40 -0.67 18.32
CA MET A 309 -24.57 0.16 17.42
C MET A 309 -24.86 1.65 17.57
N PHE A 310 -26.04 2.02 18.06
CA PHE A 310 -26.41 3.43 18.28
C PHE A 310 -27.05 3.64 19.64
N ASP A 311 -27.03 4.87 20.15
CA ASP A 311 -27.85 5.25 21.31
C ASP A 311 -29.33 5.42 20.94
N THR A 312 -30.17 5.72 21.93
CA THR A 312 -31.61 5.93 21.74
C THR A 312 -31.97 7.16 20.91
N SER A 313 -31.01 8.06 20.65
CA SER A 313 -31.12 9.20 19.74
C SER A 313 -30.56 8.89 18.33
N TRP A 314 -30.17 7.63 18.09
CA TRP A 314 -29.51 7.14 16.88
C TRP A 314 -28.12 7.75 16.61
N ASN A 315 -27.42 8.25 17.63
CA ASN A 315 -26.00 8.59 17.49
C ASN A 315 -25.18 7.30 17.44
N LEU A 316 -24.23 7.23 16.50
CA LEU A 316 -23.36 6.06 16.32
C LEU A 316 -22.41 5.90 17.51
N LEU A 317 -22.44 4.74 18.16
CA LEU A 317 -21.58 4.40 19.28
C LEU A 317 -20.29 3.75 18.78
N GLY A 318 -19.16 4.02 19.45
CA GLY A 318 -17.84 3.60 18.98
C GLY A 318 -16.74 3.58 20.02
N GLY A 319 -15.50 3.56 19.54
CA GLY A 319 -14.30 3.44 20.37
C GLY A 319 -14.13 2.04 20.95
N GLU A 320 -13.43 1.94 22.07
CA GLU A 320 -13.13 0.65 22.71
C GLU A 320 -14.39 -0.13 23.11
N ASN A 321 -15.48 0.58 23.40
CA ASN A 321 -16.64 0.04 24.11
C ASN A 321 -17.78 -0.45 23.22
N TYR A 322 -17.85 -0.05 21.94
CA TYR A 322 -19.00 -0.33 21.08
C TYR A 322 -18.58 -0.59 19.64
N MET A 323 -19.23 -1.56 19.02
CA MET A 323 -18.91 -2.01 17.66
C MET A 323 -19.32 -1.01 16.55
N GLY A 324 -20.33 -0.15 16.77
CA GLY A 324 -20.99 0.61 15.69
C GLY A 324 -20.05 1.38 14.76
N GLN A 325 -19.22 2.28 15.31
CA GLN A 325 -18.24 3.07 14.55
C GLN A 325 -17.20 2.18 13.87
N PHE A 326 -16.73 1.13 14.54
CA PHE A 326 -15.82 0.16 13.93
C PHE A 326 -16.45 -0.53 12.72
N THR A 327 -17.69 -1.03 12.82
CA THR A 327 -18.37 -1.68 11.69
C THR A 327 -18.52 -0.72 10.51
N LYS A 328 -18.84 0.54 10.78
CA LYS A 328 -18.92 1.58 9.76
C LYS A 328 -17.57 1.78 9.07
N ASP A 329 -16.50 1.99 9.84
CA ASP A 329 -15.16 2.25 9.31
C ASP A 329 -14.61 1.03 8.56
N PHE A 330 -14.90 -0.18 9.03
CA PHE A 330 -14.52 -1.42 8.36
C PHE A 330 -15.27 -1.59 7.03
N LEU A 331 -16.59 -1.36 7.00
CA LEU A 331 -17.36 -1.38 5.75
C LEU A 331 -16.88 -0.30 4.78
N TYR A 332 -16.49 0.87 5.28
CA TYR A 332 -15.88 1.92 4.48
C TYR A 332 -14.53 1.49 3.90
N LEU A 333 -13.61 0.98 4.73
CA LEU A 333 -12.27 0.54 4.31
C LEU A 333 -12.35 -0.52 3.20
N HIS A 334 -13.15 -1.57 3.43
CA HIS A 334 -13.27 -2.73 2.54
C HIS A 334 -14.35 -2.57 1.45
N ARG A 335 -14.85 -1.35 1.21
CA ARG A 335 -16.01 -1.08 0.32
C ARG A 335 -15.86 -1.54 -1.13
N ASN A 336 -14.63 -1.75 -1.60
CA ASN A 336 -14.27 -2.15 -2.96
C ASN A 336 -13.67 -3.57 -3.05
N ASP A 337 -13.51 -4.25 -1.91
CA ASP A 337 -12.82 -5.54 -1.83
C ASP A 337 -13.76 -6.68 -2.23
N ASN A 338 -13.24 -7.63 -3.04
CA ASN A 338 -13.90 -8.89 -3.36
C ASN A 338 -15.37 -8.74 -3.83
N LEU A 339 -15.69 -7.65 -4.55
CA LEU A 339 -17.02 -7.40 -5.08
C LEU A 339 -17.31 -8.31 -6.29
N PRO A 340 -18.52 -8.90 -6.39
CA PRO A 340 -18.89 -9.72 -7.53
C PRO A 340 -19.06 -8.92 -8.82
N GLY A 341 -18.75 -9.54 -9.96
CA GLY A 341 -19.10 -9.04 -11.29
C GLY A 341 -18.13 -8.04 -11.91
N THR A 342 -16.95 -7.82 -11.32
CA THR A 342 -15.93 -6.84 -11.73
C THR A 342 -14.94 -7.36 -12.79
N GLY A 343 -15.41 -8.20 -13.73
CA GLY A 343 -14.63 -8.56 -14.93
C GLY A 343 -14.65 -7.42 -15.96
N THR A 344 -13.55 -6.92 -16.54
CA THR A 344 -12.18 -7.45 -16.70
C THR A 344 -11.39 -7.58 -15.38
N GLY A 345 -11.18 -8.81 -14.94
CA GLY A 345 -10.75 -9.06 -13.56
C GLY A 345 -9.23 -9.14 -13.38
N PRO A 346 -8.75 -9.09 -12.12
CA PRO A 346 -9.26 -8.31 -11.00
C PRO A 346 -8.38 -7.07 -10.79
N THR A 347 -8.97 -5.88 -10.73
CA THR A 347 -8.25 -4.65 -10.33
C THR A 347 -9.22 -3.71 -9.64
N ALA A 348 -8.97 -3.39 -8.36
CA ALA A 348 -9.87 -2.57 -7.57
C ALA A 348 -9.13 -1.78 -6.48
N THR A 349 -8.50 -0.67 -6.86
CA THR A 349 -8.27 0.46 -5.96
C THR A 349 -8.44 1.76 -6.74
N ASN A 350 -9.42 2.58 -6.35
CA ASN A 350 -9.27 4.03 -6.31
C ASN A 350 -10.42 4.66 -5.51
N SER A 351 -10.06 5.57 -4.61
CA SER A 351 -10.99 6.54 -4.02
C SER A 351 -11.15 7.73 -4.97
N PRO A 352 -12.12 8.62 -4.70
CA PRO A 352 -11.67 10.02 -4.57
C PRO A 352 -12.30 10.74 -3.37
N VAL A 353 -11.46 11.49 -2.66
CA VAL A 353 -11.85 12.60 -1.78
C VAL A 353 -11.39 13.89 -2.46
N GLY A 354 -12.15 14.97 -2.37
CA GLY A 354 -11.61 16.30 -2.63
C GLY A 354 -12.64 17.43 -2.52
N PRO A 355 -12.21 18.71 -2.43
CA PRO A 355 -10.82 19.18 -2.39
C PRO A 355 -10.46 20.10 -1.21
N THR A 356 -9.15 20.35 -1.07
CA THR A 356 -8.49 21.28 -0.11
C THR A 356 -8.39 22.71 -0.69
N ALA A 357 -8.13 23.74 0.15
CA ALA A 357 -7.23 24.92 -0.08
C ALA A 357 -7.72 26.27 0.55
N THR A 358 -6.92 27.35 0.78
CA THR A 358 -5.53 27.57 1.29
C THR A 358 -5.39 29.07 1.70
N PHE A 359 -4.57 29.37 2.73
CA PHE A 359 -4.30 30.68 3.40
C PHE A 359 -3.61 31.80 2.54
N THR A 360 -3.67 33.14 2.82
CA THR A 360 -2.70 33.94 3.66
C THR A 360 -3.00 35.48 3.80
N ASN A 361 -2.22 36.21 4.63
CA ASN A 361 -2.36 37.58 5.24
C ASN A 361 -1.96 38.88 4.44
N THR A 362 -2.59 40.04 4.76
CA THR A 362 -2.03 41.17 5.60
C THR A 362 -3.07 42.32 5.82
N PRO A 363 -2.93 43.22 6.84
CA PRO A 363 -4.06 44.01 7.36
C PRO A 363 -4.24 45.45 6.83
N VAL A 364 -5.49 45.82 6.53
CA VAL A 364 -6.00 47.21 6.39
C VAL A 364 -7.45 47.26 6.91
N THR A 365 -7.88 48.36 7.55
CA THR A 365 -9.15 48.47 8.31
C THR A 365 -9.96 49.71 7.86
N PRO A 366 -11.31 49.71 7.90
CA PRO A 366 -12.28 48.67 7.56
C PRO A 366 -13.27 49.12 6.45
N THR A 367 -13.67 48.23 5.53
CA THR A 367 -14.90 48.41 4.72
C THR A 367 -15.51 47.07 4.34
N SER A 368 -16.82 46.94 4.58
CA SER A 368 -17.72 45.84 4.20
C SER A 368 -17.66 45.50 2.70
N THR A 369 -17.85 44.27 2.16
CA THR A 369 -18.26 42.90 2.61
C THR A 369 -18.30 42.04 1.29
N PRO A 370 -18.45 40.68 1.21
CA PRO A 370 -18.50 39.60 2.22
C PRO A 370 -17.51 38.41 2.03
N GLY A 371 -17.04 37.85 3.15
CA GLY A 371 -16.99 36.38 3.30
C GLY A 371 -18.41 35.83 3.57
N SER A 372 -18.70 34.57 3.25
CA SER A 372 -20.09 34.06 3.29
C SER A 372 -20.70 33.91 4.69
N LEU A 373 -19.88 33.80 5.74
CA LEU A 373 -20.32 33.82 7.14
C LEU A 373 -19.42 34.73 7.97
N LYS A 374 -19.92 35.21 9.11
CA LYS A 374 -19.10 35.74 10.20
C LYS A 374 -19.56 35.24 11.57
N VAL A 375 -18.64 35.15 12.53
CA VAL A 375 -18.93 34.83 13.93
C VAL A 375 -18.68 36.05 14.81
N GLN A 376 -19.63 36.36 15.66
CA GLN A 376 -19.57 37.45 16.64
C GLN A 376 -19.72 36.87 18.05
N LEU A 377 -18.94 37.34 19.02
CA LEU A 377 -19.02 36.96 20.43
C LEU A 377 -19.73 38.06 21.25
N VAL A 378 -20.41 37.65 22.33
CA VAL A 378 -20.82 38.48 23.46
C VAL A 378 -20.59 37.70 24.76
N SER A 379 -20.30 38.40 25.85
CA SER A 379 -20.21 37.81 27.19
C SER A 379 -21.55 37.19 27.61
N GLY A 380 -21.50 35.98 28.17
CA GLY A 380 -22.62 35.32 28.85
C GLY A 380 -22.73 35.69 30.33
N GLY A 381 -22.06 36.75 30.76
CA GLY A 381 -22.17 37.36 32.10
C GLY A 381 -21.26 36.77 33.18
N THR A 382 -21.03 35.46 33.20
CA THR A 382 -20.09 34.84 34.16
C THR A 382 -18.77 34.49 33.50
N ASP A 383 -17.69 35.10 33.96
CA ASP A 383 -16.32 34.76 33.59
C ASP A 383 -15.47 34.67 34.86
N ASN A 384 -15.11 33.46 35.27
CA ASN A 384 -14.39 33.20 36.51
C ASN A 384 -13.60 31.88 36.45
N ASN A 385 -13.00 31.48 37.58
CA ASN A 385 -12.19 30.27 37.70
C ASN A 385 -12.99 28.94 37.75
N GLN A 386 -14.30 28.96 37.48
CA GLN A 386 -15.14 27.76 37.36
C GLN A 386 -15.74 27.62 35.96
N GLN A 387 -16.06 28.74 35.31
CA GLN A 387 -16.57 28.76 33.94
C GLN A 387 -16.31 30.10 33.24
N SER A 388 -16.25 30.07 31.91
CA SER A 388 -16.42 31.23 31.05
C SER A 388 -17.68 31.04 30.22
N ALA A 389 -18.73 31.79 30.55
CA ALA A 389 -20.00 31.83 29.84
C ALA A 389 -19.91 32.85 28.71
N PHE A 390 -20.25 32.41 27.50
CA PHE A 390 -20.15 33.21 26.27
C PHE A 390 -21.23 32.83 25.28
N HIS A 391 -21.63 33.77 24.45
CA HIS A 391 -22.63 33.52 23.41
C HIS A 391 -22.05 33.98 22.09
N TYR A 392 -22.21 33.18 21.04
CA TYR A 392 -21.79 33.58 19.71
C TYR A 392 -22.95 33.57 18.73
N ARG A 393 -22.85 34.45 17.73
CA ARG A 393 -23.80 34.57 16.63
C ARG A 393 -23.09 34.33 15.32
N ILE A 394 -23.54 33.32 14.57
CA ILE A 394 -23.16 33.11 13.19
C ILE A 394 -24.12 33.93 12.32
N GLN A 395 -23.59 34.82 11.49
CA GLN A 395 -24.38 35.59 10.52
C GLN A 395 -23.93 35.25 9.10
N ASN A 396 -24.88 34.92 8.22
CA ASN A 396 -24.63 34.74 6.79
C ASN A 396 -24.59 36.10 6.10
N THR A 397 -23.38 36.60 5.84
CA THR A 397 -23.13 37.86 5.15
C THR A 397 -23.15 37.73 3.62
N GLY A 398 -23.34 36.52 3.08
CA GLY A 398 -23.48 36.26 1.64
C GLY A 398 -24.89 36.49 1.09
N THR A 399 -25.01 36.43 -0.24
CA THR A 399 -26.27 36.63 -0.99
C THR A 399 -27.10 35.35 -1.20
N SER A 400 -26.62 34.20 -0.73
CA SER A 400 -27.28 32.90 -0.82
C SER A 400 -27.31 32.18 0.52
N ALA A 401 -28.30 31.32 0.74
CA ALA A 401 -28.38 30.51 1.95
C ALA A 401 -27.18 29.54 2.07
N ARG A 402 -26.81 29.18 3.30
CA ARG A 402 -25.61 28.37 3.62
C ARG A 402 -25.94 27.25 4.60
N SER A 403 -25.49 26.04 4.29
CA SER A 403 -25.62 24.84 5.13
C SER A 403 -24.26 24.16 5.31
N ASN A 404 -24.22 23.05 6.06
CA ASN A 404 -22.99 22.36 6.48
C ASN A 404 -22.06 23.25 7.30
N ILE A 405 -22.65 24.10 8.15
CA ILE A 405 -21.95 25.07 8.97
C ILE A 405 -21.41 24.37 10.22
N SER A 406 -20.17 24.68 10.62
CA SER A 406 -19.66 24.35 11.95
C SER A 406 -18.77 25.45 12.51
N VAL A 407 -18.57 25.44 13.83
CA VAL A 407 -17.75 26.38 14.59
C VAL A 407 -16.82 25.60 15.52
N ARG A 408 -15.59 26.07 15.75
CA ARG A 408 -14.68 25.44 16.71
C ARG A 408 -14.35 26.37 17.88
N ILE A 409 -14.37 25.82 19.08
CA ILE A 409 -14.00 26.49 20.35
C ILE A 409 -12.72 25.84 20.87
N TYR A 410 -11.61 26.58 20.84
CA TYR A 410 -10.26 26.10 21.19
C TYR A 410 -9.89 26.47 22.62
N PHE A 411 -9.59 25.46 23.43
CA PHE A 411 -9.32 25.60 24.86
C PHE A 411 -8.03 24.89 25.27
N THR A 412 -7.50 25.25 26.43
CA THR A 412 -6.32 24.63 27.02
C THR A 412 -6.72 23.77 28.21
N THR A 413 -5.99 22.68 28.50
CA THR A 413 -6.20 21.85 29.69
C THR A 413 -5.24 22.22 30.81
N GLU A 414 -5.77 22.43 32.02
CA GLU A 414 -5.04 22.88 33.20
C GLU A 414 -4.62 21.69 34.10
N ASN A 415 -3.43 21.80 34.72
CA ASN A 415 -3.05 21.07 35.94
C ASN A 415 -3.48 19.59 35.99
N SER A 416 -3.07 18.82 34.98
CA SER A 416 -3.33 17.37 34.85
C SER A 416 -4.81 16.97 34.73
N GLN A 417 -5.72 17.90 34.44
CA GLN A 417 -7.09 17.56 34.03
C GLN A 417 -7.08 16.96 32.62
N ALA A 418 -7.71 15.79 32.47
CA ALA A 418 -7.95 15.23 31.14
C ALA A 418 -8.90 16.14 30.34
N ALA A 419 -8.72 16.23 29.01
CA ALA A 419 -9.61 17.03 28.17
C ALA A 419 -11.08 16.59 28.26
N SER A 420 -11.35 15.30 28.53
CA SER A 420 -12.68 14.76 28.79
C SER A 420 -13.34 15.28 30.08
N SER A 421 -12.59 15.94 30.97
CA SER A 421 -13.15 16.65 32.14
C SER A 421 -13.76 18.00 31.77
N TYR A 422 -13.51 18.53 30.57
CA TYR A 422 -14.09 19.79 30.10
C TYR A 422 -15.46 19.54 29.47
N VAL A 423 -16.32 20.55 29.51
CA VAL A 423 -17.65 20.55 28.91
C VAL A 423 -17.88 21.91 28.27
N LEU A 424 -18.14 21.91 26.97
CA LEU A 424 -18.80 23.02 26.29
C LEU A 424 -20.32 22.82 26.46
N GLU A 425 -20.93 23.51 27.42
CA GLU A 425 -22.33 23.32 27.78
C GLU A 425 -23.24 24.17 26.88
N LYS A 426 -24.28 23.57 26.29
CA LYS A 426 -25.25 24.26 25.42
C LYS A 426 -26.45 24.74 26.22
N TYR A 427 -26.64 26.05 26.34
CA TYR A 427 -27.82 26.64 26.98
C TYR A 427 -28.91 27.02 25.98
N TYR A 428 -28.52 27.49 24.79
CA TYR A 428 -29.46 27.86 23.73
C TYR A 428 -28.81 27.68 22.36
N ASP A 429 -29.62 27.31 21.38
CA ASP A 429 -29.24 27.20 19.98
C ASP A 429 -30.44 27.57 19.12
N GLN A 430 -30.34 28.72 18.44
CA GLN A 430 -31.41 29.28 17.62
C GLN A 430 -31.66 28.47 16.33
N SER A 431 -30.72 27.61 15.91
CA SER A 431 -30.92 26.71 14.77
C SER A 431 -31.77 25.50 15.13
N GLY A 432 -31.80 25.11 16.40
CA GLY A 432 -32.47 23.91 16.91
C GLY A 432 -31.77 22.58 16.57
N VAL A 433 -30.60 22.59 15.92
CA VAL A 433 -29.93 21.41 15.36
C VAL A 433 -28.46 21.23 15.75
N ALA A 434 -27.87 22.18 16.49
CA ALA A 434 -26.44 22.18 16.76
C ALA A 434 -26.03 21.00 17.67
N THR A 435 -25.10 20.16 17.19
CA THR A 435 -24.45 19.10 17.97
C THR A 435 -23.03 19.53 18.36
N ILE A 436 -22.47 18.94 19.42
CA ILE A 436 -21.10 19.21 19.87
C ILE A 436 -20.29 17.92 19.82
N SER A 437 -19.06 17.97 19.31
CA SER A 437 -18.11 16.86 19.35
C SER A 437 -17.57 16.60 20.76
N GLY A 438 -16.82 15.51 20.93
CA GLY A 438 -15.84 15.43 22.02
C GLY A 438 -14.67 16.40 21.82
N PRO A 439 -13.86 16.66 22.87
CA PRO A 439 -12.67 17.51 22.77
C PRO A 439 -11.58 16.79 21.95
N THR A 440 -11.07 17.45 20.92
CA THR A 440 -10.04 16.92 20.01
C THR A 440 -8.70 17.59 20.25
N LEU A 441 -7.63 16.80 20.42
CA LEU A 441 -6.27 17.32 20.64
C LEU A 441 -5.76 18.06 19.40
N VAL A 442 -5.22 19.27 19.60
CA VAL A 442 -4.49 20.03 18.57
C VAL A 442 -3.00 19.76 18.72
N SER A 443 -2.45 20.12 19.89
CA SER A 443 -1.04 19.94 20.26
C SER A 443 -0.85 20.28 21.73
N GLY A 444 0.07 19.59 22.40
CA GLY A 444 0.37 19.82 23.82
C GLY A 444 -0.88 19.69 24.71
N SER A 445 -1.22 20.77 25.41
CA SER A 445 -2.43 20.89 26.25
C SER A 445 -3.60 21.60 25.54
N THR A 446 -3.52 21.92 24.24
CA THR A 446 -4.57 22.64 23.51
C THR A 446 -5.50 21.67 22.77
N TYR A 447 -6.80 21.80 23.00
CA TYR A 447 -7.88 20.99 22.44
C TYR A 447 -8.96 21.88 21.80
N TYR A 448 -9.94 21.29 21.10
CA TYR A 448 -11.14 22.01 20.68
C TYR A 448 -12.41 21.17 20.68
N TYR A 449 -13.54 21.84 20.85
CA TYR A 449 -14.88 21.33 20.52
C TYR A 449 -15.29 21.82 19.14
N THR A 450 -15.98 20.98 18.36
CA THR A 450 -16.70 21.39 17.15
C THR A 450 -18.19 21.45 17.44
N VAL A 451 -18.81 22.61 17.25
CA VAL A 451 -20.26 22.77 17.21
C VAL A 451 -20.70 22.67 15.75
N ASN A 452 -21.52 21.68 15.40
CA ASN A 452 -21.90 21.36 14.02
C ASN A 452 -23.41 21.54 13.83
N TYR A 453 -23.79 22.35 12.83
CA TYR A 453 -25.18 22.66 12.49
C TYR A 453 -25.74 21.74 11.38
N GLY A 454 -24.92 20.81 10.87
CA GLY A 454 -25.32 19.85 9.85
C GLY A 454 -25.88 20.50 8.59
N THR A 455 -26.87 19.86 7.98
CA THR A 455 -27.47 20.32 6.71
C THR A 455 -28.43 21.50 6.85
N ALA A 456 -28.68 22.02 8.06
CA ALA A 456 -29.57 23.15 8.25
C ALA A 456 -29.08 24.39 7.49
N SER A 457 -30.03 25.14 6.91
CA SER A 457 -29.72 26.23 5.97
C SER A 457 -29.96 27.60 6.60
N LEU A 458 -28.89 28.34 6.83
CA LEU A 458 -28.92 29.73 7.27
C LEU A 458 -29.16 30.64 6.07
N ALA A 459 -30.32 31.28 6.00
CA ALA A 459 -30.70 32.16 4.90
C ALA A 459 -29.71 33.33 4.70
N ALA A 460 -29.63 33.86 3.47
CA ALA A 460 -28.83 35.06 3.16
C ALA A 460 -29.24 36.24 4.06
N GLY A 461 -28.26 36.91 4.68
CA GLY A 461 -28.48 37.98 5.67
C GLY A 461 -28.94 37.52 7.06
N GLY A 462 -29.36 36.25 7.21
CA GLY A 462 -29.84 35.69 8.47
C GLY A 462 -28.73 35.38 9.46
N SER A 463 -29.11 35.15 10.73
CA SER A 463 -28.19 34.72 11.79
C SER A 463 -28.78 33.67 12.71
N TRP A 464 -27.92 32.84 13.31
CA TRP A 464 -28.24 32.00 14.46
C TRP A 464 -27.36 32.34 15.65
N GLU A 465 -27.97 32.46 16.82
CA GLU A 465 -27.29 32.56 18.10
C GLU A 465 -27.11 31.19 18.77
N TYR A 466 -26.00 31.04 19.47
CA TYR A 466 -25.62 29.87 20.26
C TYR A 466 -25.07 30.34 21.60
N HIS A 467 -25.73 29.97 22.70
CA HIS A 467 -25.37 30.41 24.05
C HIS A 467 -24.74 29.25 24.81
N SER A 468 -23.58 29.46 25.42
CA SER A 468 -22.76 28.40 25.98
C SER A 468 -21.99 28.83 27.23
N ALA A 469 -21.41 27.86 27.93
CA ALA A 469 -20.22 28.09 28.76
C ALA A 469 -19.22 26.96 28.54
N LEU A 470 -17.93 27.30 28.66
CA LEU A 470 -16.87 26.32 28.79
C LEU A 470 -16.47 26.24 30.27
N ARG A 471 -16.40 25.01 30.80
CA ARG A 471 -16.10 24.72 32.20
C ARG A 471 -15.58 23.30 32.40
N LEU A 472 -15.11 23.00 33.61
CA LEU A 472 -14.94 21.62 34.06
C LEU A 472 -16.29 20.99 34.46
N ASN A 473 -16.44 19.69 34.19
CA ASN A 473 -17.65 18.91 34.48
C ASN A 473 -18.03 18.93 35.98
N ASN A 474 -17.01 18.96 36.85
CA ASN A 474 -17.10 18.94 38.30
C ASN A 474 -17.22 20.33 38.96
N TRP A 475 -17.33 21.41 38.17
CA TRP A 475 -17.38 22.80 38.67
C TRP A 475 -16.18 23.22 39.52
N SER A 476 -15.02 22.59 39.35
CA SER A 476 -13.80 22.94 40.08
C SER A 476 -13.34 24.37 39.80
N SER A 477 -12.89 25.07 40.85
CA SER A 477 -12.26 26.39 40.80
C SER A 477 -10.86 26.43 40.16
N ASN A 478 -10.47 25.35 39.48
CA ASN A 478 -9.21 25.17 38.78
C ASN A 478 -9.33 25.44 37.26
N TYR A 479 -10.54 25.73 36.77
CA TYR A 479 -10.74 26.16 35.38
C TYR A 479 -10.15 27.56 35.16
N SER A 480 -9.62 27.81 33.98
CA SER A 480 -9.21 29.17 33.56
C SER A 480 -9.55 29.37 32.09
N GLY A 481 -10.49 30.28 31.81
CA GLY A 481 -10.74 30.71 30.44
C GLY A 481 -9.62 31.61 29.88
N THR A 482 -8.81 32.25 30.73
CA THR A 482 -7.88 33.30 30.30
C THR A 482 -6.75 32.84 29.36
N ASN A 483 -6.49 31.53 29.31
CA ASN A 483 -5.53 30.86 28.43
C ASN A 483 -6.19 30.04 27.31
N ASP A 484 -7.52 30.11 27.17
CA ASP A 484 -8.24 29.53 26.03
C ASP A 484 -8.11 30.45 24.81
N TRP A 485 -7.80 29.89 23.63
CA TRP A 485 -7.54 30.68 22.42
C TRP A 485 -8.69 31.61 22.01
N TRP A 486 -9.94 31.18 22.25
CA TRP A 486 -11.10 32.02 21.97
C TRP A 486 -11.23 33.23 22.91
N HIS A 487 -10.52 33.22 24.05
CA HIS A 487 -10.60 34.23 25.12
C HIS A 487 -9.28 35.04 25.29
N THR A 488 -8.14 34.54 24.79
CA THR A 488 -6.85 35.26 24.83
C THR A 488 -6.85 36.57 24.03
N THR A 489 -7.85 36.83 23.19
CA THR A 489 -8.00 38.08 22.41
C THR A 489 -8.50 39.28 23.22
N GLY A 490 -8.87 39.11 24.49
CA GLY A 490 -9.25 40.19 25.40
C GLY A 490 -10.55 39.90 26.16
N THR A 491 -10.93 40.81 27.05
CA THR A 491 -12.19 40.71 27.82
C THR A 491 -13.40 40.54 26.90
N MET A 492 -14.26 39.56 27.20
CA MET A 492 -15.47 39.32 26.41
C MET A 492 -16.34 40.58 26.29
N PRO A 493 -16.83 40.91 25.08
CA PRO A 493 -17.50 42.18 24.84
C PRO A 493 -18.94 42.15 25.38
N ALA A 494 -19.46 43.31 25.80
CA ALA A 494 -20.83 43.46 26.31
C ALA A 494 -21.90 43.49 25.21
N SER A 495 -21.52 43.39 23.93
CA SER A 495 -22.43 43.26 22.79
C SER A 495 -21.78 42.45 21.66
N TYR A 496 -22.60 41.86 20.78
CA TYR A 496 -22.14 41.01 19.68
C TYR A 496 -21.11 41.71 18.78
N THR A 497 -19.85 41.35 18.96
CA THR A 497 -18.68 41.92 18.28
C THR A 497 -18.00 40.82 17.46
N ASP A 498 -17.60 41.13 16.22
CA ASP A 498 -16.90 40.20 15.34
C ASP A 498 -15.66 39.62 16.05
N TRP A 499 -15.60 38.30 16.22
CA TRP A 499 -14.63 37.65 17.12
C TRP A 499 -13.78 36.61 16.38
N PRO A 500 -12.59 36.98 15.88
CA PRO A 500 -11.84 36.13 14.97
C PRO A 500 -11.32 34.82 15.56
N SER A 501 -11.09 34.72 16.87
CA SER A 501 -10.57 33.50 17.51
C SER A 501 -11.62 32.39 17.72
N ILE A 502 -12.85 32.59 17.24
CA ILE A 502 -13.85 31.54 17.07
C ILE A 502 -14.07 31.32 15.56
N PRO A 503 -13.34 30.38 14.93
CA PRO A 503 -13.48 30.13 13.50
C PRO A 503 -14.76 29.37 13.15
N ALA A 504 -15.32 29.69 11.97
CA ALA A 504 -16.42 28.95 11.36
C ALA A 504 -16.02 28.33 10.03
N TYR A 505 -16.69 27.23 9.69
CA TYR A 505 -16.43 26.37 8.55
C TYR A 505 -17.73 26.11 7.79
N VAL A 506 -17.62 25.83 6.50
CA VAL A 506 -18.69 25.30 5.65
C VAL A 506 -18.14 24.06 4.96
N SER A 507 -18.81 22.92 5.13
CA SER A 507 -18.37 21.61 4.61
C SER A 507 -16.92 21.26 5.00
N GLY A 508 -16.47 21.67 6.20
CA GLY A 508 -15.10 21.43 6.69
C GLY A 508 -14.05 22.45 6.26
N SER A 509 -14.32 23.29 5.25
CA SER A 509 -13.42 24.39 4.85
C SER A 509 -13.67 25.63 5.72
N ARG A 510 -12.61 26.26 6.25
CA ARG A 510 -12.73 27.44 7.12
C ARG A 510 -13.12 28.68 6.31
N VAL A 511 -14.24 29.32 6.67
CA VAL A 511 -14.79 30.50 5.97
C VAL A 511 -14.76 31.78 6.82
N TRP A 512 -14.52 31.66 8.12
CA TRP A 512 -14.35 32.79 9.04
C TRP A 512 -13.33 32.45 10.14
N GLY A 513 -12.63 33.46 10.65
CA GLY A 513 -11.80 33.38 11.85
C GLY A 513 -10.46 32.65 11.69
N ASN A 514 -9.77 32.53 12.83
CA ASN A 514 -8.40 32.07 12.98
C ASN A 514 -8.31 30.97 14.05
N GLU A 515 -7.48 29.96 13.75
CA GLU A 515 -7.12 28.87 14.67
C GLU A 515 -5.80 29.23 15.39
N PRO A 516 -5.50 28.63 16.57
CA PRO A 516 -4.22 28.83 17.24
C PRO A 516 -3.07 28.38 16.32
N GLY A 517 -2.24 29.33 15.86
CA GLY A 517 -1.15 29.11 14.91
C GLY A 517 -1.21 29.97 13.62
N GLY A 518 -2.39 30.51 13.24
CA GLY A 518 -2.55 31.45 12.10
C GLY A 518 -2.63 30.79 10.70
N THR A 519 -3.11 31.44 9.62
CA THR A 519 -3.71 32.79 9.41
C THR A 519 -4.41 32.90 8.02
N GLY A 520 -5.71 33.23 7.96
CA GLY A 520 -6.74 32.90 6.92
C GLY A 520 -6.60 33.27 5.40
N PRO A 521 -7.57 32.84 4.54
CA PRO A 521 -7.53 32.92 3.06
C PRO A 521 -8.38 34.04 2.41
N THR A 522 -8.10 34.40 1.15
CA THR A 522 -8.89 35.35 0.32
C THR A 522 -9.25 34.75 -1.04
N ALA A 523 -10.45 35.04 -1.58
CA ALA A 523 -10.97 34.44 -2.82
C ALA A 523 -11.51 35.48 -3.82
N THR A 524 -11.47 35.16 -5.12
CA THR A 524 -12.15 35.94 -6.17
C THR A 524 -12.74 35.03 -7.26
N ASN A 525 -14.01 35.23 -7.61
CA ASN A 525 -14.69 34.62 -8.76
C ASN A 525 -14.93 35.68 -9.86
N THR A 526 -14.79 35.33 -11.15
CA THR A 526 -15.54 35.96 -12.26
C THR A 526 -15.78 34.96 -13.42
N ALA A 527 -16.82 35.18 -14.23
CA ALA A 527 -17.50 34.19 -15.06
C ALA A 527 -17.06 34.04 -16.54
N LEU A 528 -17.59 33.00 -17.19
CA LEU A 528 -17.44 32.61 -18.61
C LEU A 528 -18.30 33.44 -19.60
N PRO A 529 -17.79 33.64 -20.83
CA PRO A 529 -18.58 33.63 -22.07
C PRO A 529 -17.92 32.67 -23.14
N PRO A 530 -18.44 32.46 -24.37
CA PRO A 530 -18.93 31.12 -24.73
C PRO A 530 -18.25 30.40 -25.92
N THR A 531 -18.51 29.08 -25.98
CA THR A 531 -18.53 28.14 -27.11
C THR A 531 -17.95 28.53 -28.48
N ALA A 532 -17.03 27.70 -28.99
CA ALA A 532 -16.79 27.53 -30.42
C ALA A 532 -16.63 26.05 -30.79
N THR A 533 -17.69 25.44 -31.35
CA THR A 533 -17.65 24.09 -31.95
C THR A 533 -16.89 24.11 -33.26
N ARG A 534 -16.12 23.06 -33.58
CA ARG A 534 -15.82 22.75 -34.99
C ARG A 534 -15.72 21.24 -35.27
N THR A 535 -16.60 20.80 -36.14
CA THR A 535 -16.70 19.47 -36.76
C THR A 535 -15.56 19.22 -37.74
N ASN A 536 -15.23 17.94 -38.02
CA ASN A 536 -14.95 17.41 -39.37
C ASN A 536 -14.70 15.88 -39.38
N THR A 537 -15.72 15.11 -39.76
CA THR A 537 -15.61 13.88 -40.58
C THR A 537 -15.62 14.28 -42.07
N PRO A 538 -15.50 13.37 -43.08
CA PRO A 538 -15.23 11.92 -43.13
C PRO A 538 -13.94 11.60 -43.97
N VAL A 539 -13.52 10.37 -44.32
CA VAL A 539 -14.07 9.38 -45.29
C VAL A 539 -13.21 8.09 -45.24
N GLY A 540 -13.81 6.91 -45.42
CA GLY A 540 -13.10 5.62 -45.58
C GLY A 540 -12.97 5.17 -47.05
N PRO A 541 -12.37 3.98 -47.31
CA PRO A 541 -13.18 2.99 -48.04
C PRO A 541 -13.03 1.54 -47.57
N THR A 542 -14.06 0.75 -47.91
CA THR A 542 -14.29 -0.67 -47.61
C THR A 542 -13.44 -1.63 -48.45
N ALA A 543 -13.10 -2.80 -47.90
CA ALA A 543 -12.88 -4.02 -48.69
C ALA A 543 -13.44 -5.25 -47.95
N THR A 544 -14.32 -5.99 -48.63
CA THR A 544 -14.98 -7.22 -48.14
C THR A 544 -14.22 -8.45 -48.62
N ASN A 545 -14.18 -9.54 -47.86
CA ASN A 545 -14.16 -10.90 -48.42
C ASN A 545 -14.62 -11.97 -47.43
N THR A 546 -15.54 -12.82 -47.88
CA THR A 546 -16.06 -14.02 -47.21
C THR A 546 -15.25 -15.27 -47.58
N ASN A 547 -15.19 -16.28 -46.70
CA ASN A 547 -15.36 -17.69 -47.07
C ASN A 547 -15.51 -18.62 -45.83
N THR A 548 -16.33 -19.66 -45.99
CA THR A 548 -16.67 -20.70 -44.99
C THR A 548 -15.87 -22.02 -45.26
N PRO A 549 -15.98 -23.10 -44.45
CA PRO A 549 -14.86 -24.03 -44.22
C PRO A 549 -14.94 -25.35 -45.02
N ILE A 550 -13.81 -26.06 -45.09
CA ILE A 550 -13.69 -27.39 -45.72
C ILE A 550 -13.00 -28.39 -44.77
N VAL A 551 -13.53 -29.61 -44.73
CA VAL A 551 -13.06 -30.78 -43.98
C VAL A 551 -12.21 -31.70 -44.88
N PRO A 552 -11.24 -32.44 -44.33
CA PRO A 552 -10.93 -33.77 -44.86
C PRO A 552 -10.95 -34.88 -43.78
N THR A 553 -11.61 -35.98 -44.10
CA THR A 553 -11.70 -37.20 -43.28
C THR A 553 -10.66 -38.23 -43.72
N ALA A 554 -10.06 -38.97 -42.79
CA ALA A 554 -9.35 -40.21 -43.08
C ALA A 554 -9.59 -41.26 -41.97
N THR A 555 -9.93 -42.49 -42.36
CA THR A 555 -10.34 -43.59 -41.48
C THR A 555 -9.25 -44.65 -41.32
N ARG A 556 -9.12 -45.23 -40.11
CA ARG A 556 -8.69 -46.63 -39.93
C ARG A 556 -9.16 -47.20 -38.58
N THR A 557 -9.47 -48.49 -38.58
CA THR A 557 -10.13 -49.24 -37.49
C THR A 557 -9.21 -50.32 -36.91
N ASN A 558 -9.23 -50.53 -35.58
CA ASN A 558 -9.55 -51.80 -34.87
C ASN A 558 -8.82 -52.08 -33.53
N THR A 559 -9.65 -52.45 -32.54
CA THR A 559 -9.42 -53.36 -31.39
C THR A 559 -8.66 -52.84 -30.14
N PRO A 560 -9.10 -53.16 -28.90
CA PRO A 560 -8.61 -52.52 -27.67
C PRO A 560 -7.40 -53.23 -27.03
N GLY A 561 -6.49 -52.44 -26.44
CA GLY A 561 -5.33 -52.91 -25.66
C GLY A 561 -5.37 -52.43 -24.20
N VAL A 562 -4.92 -53.30 -23.29
CA VAL A 562 -4.83 -53.11 -21.83
C VAL A 562 -3.87 -51.96 -21.46
N PRO A 563 -4.13 -51.16 -20.40
CA PRO A 563 -3.28 -50.03 -20.04
C PRO A 563 -1.91 -50.47 -19.47
N THR A 564 -0.84 -50.10 -20.17
CA THR A 564 0.54 -50.23 -19.68
C THR A 564 1.02 -48.88 -19.17
N ALA A 565 1.39 -48.80 -17.89
CA ALA A 565 1.88 -47.57 -17.28
C ALA A 565 3.25 -47.15 -17.85
N THR A 566 3.39 -45.87 -18.20
CA THR A 566 4.67 -45.19 -18.47
C THR A 566 5.06 -44.29 -17.28
N PRO A 567 6.36 -43.98 -17.09
CA PRO A 567 6.90 -43.76 -15.74
C PRO A 567 6.46 -42.47 -15.04
N SER A 568 6.39 -42.56 -13.71
CA SER A 568 6.05 -41.45 -12.82
C SER A 568 7.05 -40.28 -12.89
N SER A 569 6.52 -39.07 -12.70
CA SER A 569 7.25 -37.89 -12.26
C SER A 569 8.19 -38.17 -11.07
N ALA A 570 9.29 -37.40 -10.98
CA ALA A 570 10.41 -37.62 -10.06
C ALA A 570 9.99 -37.96 -8.61
N SER A 571 10.43 -39.13 -8.12
CA SER A 571 9.93 -39.76 -6.90
C SER A 571 10.73 -39.45 -5.63
N CYS A 572 11.73 -38.57 -5.67
CA CYS A 572 12.58 -38.27 -4.52
C CYS A 572 13.29 -36.93 -4.61
N GLN A 573 13.69 -36.43 -3.44
CA GLN A 573 14.55 -35.26 -3.24
C GLN A 573 15.75 -35.68 -2.37
N VAL A 574 16.93 -35.11 -2.63
CA VAL A 574 18.16 -35.37 -1.87
C VAL A 574 18.81 -34.06 -1.47
N THR A 575 19.13 -33.92 -0.19
CA THR A 575 19.97 -32.85 0.36
C THR A 575 21.35 -33.43 0.63
N TYR A 576 22.42 -32.73 0.21
CA TYR A 576 23.81 -33.12 0.42
C TYR A 576 24.59 -31.95 1.04
N THR A 577 25.03 -32.10 2.28
CA THR A 577 25.72 -31.05 3.04
C THR A 577 27.12 -31.51 3.38
N VAL A 578 28.17 -30.70 3.11
CA VAL A 578 29.50 -30.95 3.67
C VAL A 578 29.55 -30.33 5.07
N SER A 579 29.42 -31.17 6.09
CA SER A 579 29.29 -30.72 7.49
C SER A 579 30.62 -30.34 8.14
N SER A 580 31.75 -30.80 7.60
CA SER A 580 33.10 -30.33 7.99
C SER A 580 34.12 -30.67 6.91
N GLN A 581 35.13 -29.82 6.70
CA GLN A 581 36.22 -30.04 5.75
C GLN A 581 37.56 -29.55 6.33
N TRP A 582 38.63 -30.33 6.15
CA TRP A 582 39.98 -30.03 6.66
C TRP A 582 41.04 -30.59 5.72
N GLY A 583 41.97 -29.76 5.24
CA GLY A 583 43.09 -30.22 4.39
C GLY A 583 42.61 -31.02 3.17
N SER A 584 42.89 -32.33 3.17
CA SER A 584 42.50 -33.31 2.14
C SER A 584 41.34 -34.23 2.55
N GLY A 585 40.55 -33.87 3.58
CA GLY A 585 39.44 -34.66 4.12
C GLY A 585 38.18 -33.84 4.39
N PHE A 586 37.02 -34.50 4.40
CA PHE A 586 35.73 -33.91 4.76
C PHE A 586 34.73 -34.96 5.29
N ASN A 587 33.72 -34.49 6.01
CA ASN A 587 32.49 -35.25 6.30
C ASN A 587 31.32 -34.64 5.53
N ALA A 588 30.38 -35.49 5.10
CA ALA A 588 29.14 -35.07 4.49
C ALA A 588 27.94 -35.81 5.08
N ASP A 589 26.82 -35.09 5.21
CA ASP A 589 25.53 -35.59 5.64
C ASP A 589 24.54 -35.53 4.47
N VAL A 590 23.79 -36.60 4.27
CA VAL A 590 22.88 -36.81 3.14
C VAL A 590 21.51 -37.17 3.66
N THR A 591 20.49 -36.43 3.23
CA THR A 591 19.08 -36.70 3.56
C THR A 591 18.28 -37.01 2.31
N ILE A 592 17.60 -38.14 2.30
CA ILE A 592 16.68 -38.58 1.25
C ILE A 592 15.26 -38.28 1.72
N LYS A 593 14.43 -37.69 0.86
CA LYS A 593 12.97 -37.62 1.03
C LYS A 593 12.30 -38.41 -0.10
N ASN A 594 11.47 -39.39 0.26
CA ASN A 594 10.68 -40.16 -0.70
C ASN A 594 9.39 -39.37 -1.05
N ASN A 595 9.26 -38.92 -2.30
CA ASN A 595 8.06 -38.25 -2.81
C ASN A 595 7.18 -39.20 -3.66
N GLY A 596 7.63 -40.43 -3.88
CA GLY A 596 6.89 -41.48 -4.58
C GLY A 596 6.16 -42.42 -3.63
N ALA A 597 5.71 -43.57 -4.15
CA ALA A 597 5.11 -44.63 -3.34
C ALA A 597 6.05 -45.12 -2.23
N ALA A 598 5.49 -45.66 -1.14
CA ALA A 598 6.27 -46.18 -0.03
C ALA A 598 7.24 -47.29 -0.47
N ILE A 599 8.49 -47.23 0.00
CA ILE A 599 9.55 -48.22 -0.28
C ILE A 599 10.02 -48.87 1.02
N SER A 600 10.30 -50.18 0.97
CA SER A 600 10.76 -50.97 2.13
C SER A 600 12.29 -51.00 2.30
N SER A 601 13.03 -50.55 1.29
CA SER A 601 14.49 -50.41 1.31
C SER A 601 14.91 -49.31 0.33
N TRP A 602 16.07 -48.72 0.56
CA TRP A 602 16.65 -47.73 -0.34
C TRP A 602 18.13 -47.97 -0.63
N THR A 603 18.50 -47.72 -1.88
CA THR A 603 19.88 -47.57 -2.34
C THR A 603 19.97 -46.25 -3.09
N LEU A 604 20.83 -45.35 -2.62
CA LEU A 604 21.11 -44.08 -3.25
C LEU A 604 22.45 -44.15 -3.99
N THR A 605 22.48 -43.80 -5.27
CA THR A 605 23.72 -43.75 -6.06
C THR A 605 23.99 -42.35 -6.60
N TRP A 606 25.27 -42.00 -6.71
CA TRP A 606 25.75 -40.75 -7.30
C TRP A 606 27.16 -40.91 -7.86
N THR A 607 27.64 -39.89 -8.56
CA THR A 607 29.02 -39.80 -9.04
C THR A 607 29.64 -38.54 -8.45
N PHE A 608 30.80 -38.66 -7.80
CA PHE A 608 31.59 -37.50 -7.41
C PHE A 608 32.16 -36.79 -8.65
N PRO A 609 32.17 -35.45 -8.70
CA PRO A 609 32.69 -34.71 -9.85
C PRO A 609 34.23 -34.58 -9.88
N GLY A 610 34.91 -34.99 -8.82
CA GLY A 610 36.37 -34.91 -8.67
C GLY A 610 36.99 -36.24 -8.28
N ASN A 611 38.07 -36.20 -7.49
CA ASN A 611 38.80 -37.39 -7.05
C ASN A 611 38.43 -37.88 -5.65
N GLN A 612 37.26 -37.48 -5.12
CA GLN A 612 36.85 -37.81 -3.76
C GLN A 612 36.78 -39.34 -3.53
N GLN A 613 37.23 -39.82 -2.37
CA GLN A 613 37.19 -41.23 -1.97
C GLN A 613 36.62 -41.37 -0.54
N ILE A 614 35.52 -42.12 -0.38
CA ILE A 614 34.91 -42.40 0.92
C ILE A 614 35.84 -43.26 1.77
N THR A 615 36.06 -42.84 3.01
CA THR A 615 36.93 -43.52 3.98
C THR A 615 36.13 -44.24 5.06
N ASN A 616 34.96 -43.73 5.45
CA ASN A 616 34.01 -44.36 6.37
C ASN A 616 32.58 -43.85 6.13
N ALA A 617 31.56 -44.58 6.60
CA ALA A 617 30.15 -44.16 6.52
C ALA A 617 29.35 -44.64 7.74
N TRP A 618 28.29 -43.92 8.09
CA TRP A 618 27.36 -44.25 9.18
C TRP A 618 25.90 -44.15 8.72
N ASN A 619 25.02 -44.91 9.35
CA ASN A 619 23.59 -45.07 9.01
C ASN A 619 23.33 -45.55 7.55
N THR A 620 24.37 -46.00 6.86
CA THR A 620 24.35 -46.60 5.52
C THR A 620 25.50 -47.60 5.40
N THR A 621 25.43 -48.52 4.44
CA THR A 621 26.61 -49.21 3.89
C THR A 621 26.94 -48.56 2.55
N ALA A 622 28.07 -47.86 2.47
CA ALA A 622 28.54 -47.23 1.24
C ALA A 622 29.61 -48.08 0.54
N THR A 623 29.51 -48.22 -0.77
CA THR A 623 30.57 -48.76 -1.64
C THR A 623 30.91 -47.75 -2.72
N GLN A 624 32.17 -47.73 -3.16
CA GLN A 624 32.65 -46.81 -4.19
C GLN A 624 33.50 -47.56 -5.24
N SER A 625 33.36 -47.17 -6.51
CA SER A 625 34.21 -47.61 -7.62
C SER A 625 34.56 -46.42 -8.49
N GLY A 626 35.83 -46.01 -8.46
CA GLY A 626 36.28 -44.76 -9.08
C GLY A 626 35.55 -43.56 -8.47
N GLN A 627 34.77 -42.85 -9.28
CA GLN A 627 33.94 -41.71 -8.85
C GLN A 627 32.52 -42.12 -8.44
N ASN A 628 32.07 -43.34 -8.75
CA ASN A 628 30.69 -43.77 -8.54
C ASN A 628 30.49 -44.36 -7.13
N VAL A 629 29.48 -43.89 -6.41
CA VAL A 629 29.12 -44.34 -5.06
C VAL A 629 27.74 -44.97 -5.05
N SER A 630 27.57 -46.00 -4.20
CA SER A 630 26.31 -46.63 -3.86
C SER A 630 26.16 -46.75 -2.35
N ALA A 631 25.21 -46.01 -1.77
CA ALA A 631 24.87 -46.03 -0.35
C ALA A 631 23.55 -46.78 -0.14
N LYS A 632 23.58 -47.90 0.59
CA LYS A 632 22.41 -48.73 0.92
C LYS A 632 21.99 -48.56 2.38
N ASN A 633 20.68 -48.53 2.62
CA ASN A 633 20.11 -48.40 3.96
C ASN A 633 20.70 -49.36 5.01
N ALA A 634 20.83 -48.89 6.24
CA ALA A 634 21.05 -49.73 7.41
C ALA A 634 19.76 -50.53 7.75
N PRO A 635 19.82 -51.62 8.54
CA PRO A 635 18.66 -52.48 8.80
C PRO A 635 17.43 -51.77 9.38
N TYR A 636 17.64 -50.68 10.12
CA TYR A 636 16.58 -49.95 10.84
C TYR A 636 16.01 -48.74 10.08
N ASN A 637 16.64 -48.25 9.01
CA ASN A 637 16.22 -47.02 8.31
C ASN A 637 15.81 -47.24 6.84
N GLY A 638 15.55 -48.49 6.43
CA GLY A 638 15.19 -48.82 5.05
C GLY A 638 13.77 -48.47 4.62
N SER A 639 12.82 -48.48 5.55
CA SER A 639 11.41 -48.19 5.24
C SER A 639 11.17 -46.68 5.14
N LEU A 640 10.69 -46.23 3.97
CA LEU A 640 10.34 -44.84 3.69
C LEU A 640 8.94 -44.76 3.07
N ALA A 641 7.98 -44.33 3.88
CA ALA A 641 6.64 -43.96 3.40
C ALA A 641 6.69 -42.78 2.41
N THR A 642 5.60 -42.55 1.68
CA THR A 642 5.41 -41.33 0.88
C THR A 642 5.49 -40.10 1.79
N GLY A 643 6.35 -39.14 1.44
CA GLY A 643 6.70 -37.97 2.24
C GLY A 643 7.80 -38.22 3.30
N GLY A 644 8.15 -39.48 3.59
CA GLY A 644 9.10 -39.86 4.63
C GLY A 644 10.58 -39.61 4.28
N THR A 645 11.43 -39.52 5.31
CA THR A 645 12.85 -39.18 5.19
C THR A 645 13.80 -40.18 5.86
N ALA A 646 15.00 -40.35 5.30
CA ALA A 646 16.13 -41.02 5.95
C ALA A 646 17.40 -40.18 5.78
N SER A 647 18.25 -40.18 6.79
CA SER A 647 19.53 -39.48 6.79
C SER A 647 20.70 -40.42 7.10
N PHE A 648 21.81 -40.22 6.40
CA PHE A 648 23.07 -40.91 6.62
C PHE A 648 24.25 -39.95 6.41
N GLY A 649 25.46 -40.34 6.78
CA GLY A 649 26.64 -39.53 6.52
C GLY A 649 27.90 -40.36 6.27
N PHE A 650 28.96 -39.71 5.81
CA PHE A 650 30.23 -40.33 5.50
C PHE A 650 31.41 -39.36 5.60
N GLY A 651 32.59 -39.89 5.91
CA GLY A 651 33.87 -39.22 5.74
C GLY A 651 34.51 -39.61 4.40
N ALA A 652 35.21 -38.68 3.78
CA ALA A 652 35.90 -38.88 2.51
C ALA A 652 37.18 -38.02 2.42
N SER A 653 38.13 -38.46 1.59
CA SER A 653 39.33 -37.71 1.22
C SER A 653 39.23 -37.15 -0.20
N TYR A 654 40.03 -36.12 -0.52
CA TYR A 654 40.09 -35.48 -1.84
C TYR A 654 41.42 -34.74 -2.03
N SER A 655 41.71 -34.26 -3.24
CA SER A 655 42.73 -33.22 -3.44
C SER A 655 42.31 -32.20 -4.50
N GLY A 656 42.83 -30.96 -4.40
CA GLY A 656 42.38 -29.86 -5.24
C GLY A 656 41.02 -29.33 -4.79
N THR A 657 39.97 -29.50 -5.61
CA THR A 657 38.63 -28.94 -5.36
C THR A 657 37.64 -30.01 -4.94
N ASN A 658 36.97 -29.83 -3.79
CA ASN A 658 35.89 -30.71 -3.34
C ASN A 658 34.54 -30.32 -3.99
N GLY A 659 34.33 -30.71 -5.25
CA GLY A 659 33.07 -30.48 -5.95
C GLY A 659 31.94 -31.39 -5.45
N ILE A 660 30.73 -30.87 -5.31
CA ILE A 660 29.57 -31.61 -4.75
C ILE A 660 28.79 -32.34 -5.86
N PRO A 661 28.32 -33.60 -5.63
CA PRO A 661 27.56 -34.35 -6.64
C PRO A 661 26.25 -33.65 -7.03
N THR A 662 25.95 -33.58 -8.33
CA THR A 662 24.77 -32.85 -8.87
C THR A 662 23.62 -33.75 -9.33
N SER A 663 23.79 -35.07 -9.28
CA SER A 663 22.79 -36.05 -9.72
C SER A 663 22.77 -37.27 -8.80
N PHE A 664 21.59 -37.62 -8.32
CA PHE A 664 21.34 -38.74 -7.41
C PHE A 664 20.26 -39.66 -8.00
N LYS A 665 20.38 -40.98 -7.76
CA LYS A 665 19.34 -41.95 -8.08
C LYS A 665 18.94 -42.77 -6.85
N LEU A 666 17.65 -42.79 -6.53
CA LEU A 666 17.06 -43.64 -5.50
C LEU A 666 16.49 -44.90 -6.15
N ASN A 667 16.99 -46.08 -5.76
CA ASN A 667 16.59 -47.38 -6.34
C ASN A 667 16.65 -47.40 -7.88
N GLY A 668 17.62 -46.68 -8.47
CA GLY A 668 17.82 -46.55 -9.92
C GLY A 668 17.03 -45.42 -10.60
N VAL A 669 16.08 -44.79 -9.91
CA VAL A 669 15.28 -43.66 -10.42
C VAL A 669 15.92 -42.33 -10.02
N THR A 670 16.12 -41.41 -10.97
CA THR A 670 16.73 -40.10 -10.70
C THR A 670 15.86 -39.24 -9.78
N CYS A 671 16.47 -38.66 -8.74
CA CYS A 671 15.82 -37.70 -7.85
C CYS A 671 15.89 -36.29 -8.42
N GLY A 672 14.74 -35.61 -8.50
CA GLY A 672 14.63 -34.19 -8.81
C GLY A 672 14.85 -33.77 -10.26
N GLY A 673 13.93 -32.96 -10.79
CA GLY A 673 14.36 -31.74 -11.47
C GLY A 673 14.65 -30.69 -10.39
N SER A 674 15.57 -29.77 -10.66
CA SER A 674 16.33 -28.98 -9.65
C SER A 674 17.39 -29.84 -8.94
N GLY A 675 18.66 -29.48 -9.11
CA GLY A 675 19.79 -30.21 -8.55
C GLY A 675 19.97 -30.02 -7.03
N PRO A 676 20.80 -30.86 -6.39
CA PRO A 676 21.05 -30.83 -4.95
C PRO A 676 21.83 -29.58 -4.53
N THR A 677 21.36 -28.89 -3.49
CA THR A 677 22.00 -27.71 -2.90
C THR A 677 23.27 -28.10 -2.15
N ALA A 678 24.33 -27.31 -2.34
CA ALA A 678 25.68 -27.58 -1.90
C ALA A 678 26.15 -26.59 -0.81
N THR A 679 26.07 -26.97 0.47
CA THR A 679 26.60 -26.17 1.58
C THR A 679 28.00 -26.64 1.98
N ASN A 680 28.96 -25.71 2.00
CA ASN A 680 30.35 -25.91 2.40
C ASN A 680 30.74 -24.75 3.34
N THR A 681 31.12 -25.05 4.58
CA THR A 681 31.55 -24.05 5.57
C THR A 681 33.05 -24.24 5.89
N PRO A 682 33.96 -23.39 5.36
CA PRO A 682 35.38 -23.47 5.70
C PRO A 682 35.66 -22.71 7.01
N VAL A 683 36.21 -23.40 8.00
CA VAL A 683 36.89 -22.77 9.14
C VAL A 683 38.38 -22.71 8.82
N GLY A 684 38.97 -21.51 8.93
CA GLY A 684 40.38 -21.22 8.63
C GLY A 684 41.02 -20.35 9.73
N PRO A 685 42.36 -20.36 9.85
CA PRO A 685 42.99 -20.60 11.15
C PRO A 685 43.50 -19.37 11.91
N THR A 686 43.59 -19.51 13.23
CA THR A 686 44.19 -18.55 14.16
C THR A 686 45.67 -18.30 13.84
N ALA A 687 46.06 -17.03 13.68
CA ALA A 687 47.46 -16.59 13.66
C ALA A 687 47.64 -15.42 14.64
N THR A 688 48.59 -15.56 15.58
CA THR A 688 48.82 -14.62 16.69
C THR A 688 50.19 -13.95 16.54
N TYR A 689 50.27 -12.63 16.35
CA TYR A 689 51.53 -11.86 16.50
C TYR A 689 51.30 -10.42 17.00
N THR A 690 52.38 -9.76 17.44
CA THR A 690 52.40 -8.77 18.54
C THR A 690 52.85 -7.34 18.19
N ASN A 691 52.25 -6.36 18.89
CA ASN A 691 52.63 -4.97 19.21
C ASN A 691 53.96 -4.31 18.70
N THR A 692 53.82 -3.21 17.92
CA THR A 692 54.48 -1.85 18.04
C THR A 692 56.04 -1.69 18.01
N PRO A 693 56.62 -0.46 17.98
CA PRO A 693 56.43 0.66 17.01
C PRO A 693 57.77 1.37 16.59
N ILE A 694 57.86 2.04 15.41
CA ILE A 694 58.91 3.06 15.13
C ILE A 694 58.38 4.21 14.23
N GLY A 695 58.71 5.45 14.58
CA GLY A 695 58.79 6.61 13.67
C GLY A 695 60.17 7.29 13.80
N PRO A 696 60.59 8.20 12.88
CA PRO A 696 60.48 9.64 13.21
C PRO A 696 60.38 10.66 12.03
N THR A 697 59.80 11.84 12.34
CA THR A 697 60.19 13.25 12.03
C THR A 697 60.99 13.57 10.73
N ALA A 698 60.52 14.44 9.79
CA ALA A 698 60.78 15.91 9.65
C ALA A 698 60.27 16.43 8.26
N THR A 699 60.13 17.72 7.84
CA THR A 699 60.07 19.09 8.45
C THR A 699 59.57 20.13 7.38
N ARG A 700 59.29 21.39 7.79
CA ARG A 700 58.87 22.63 7.04
C ARG A 700 59.68 22.96 5.74
N THR A 701 59.24 23.81 4.78
CA THR A 701 58.97 25.29 4.88
C THR A 701 58.31 25.90 3.60
N ASN A 702 57.88 27.18 3.66
CA ASN A 702 56.96 27.93 2.75
C ASN A 702 57.56 28.76 1.57
N THR A 703 56.72 28.98 0.52
CA THR A 703 56.54 30.23 -0.32
C THR A 703 57.66 30.77 -1.25
N PRO A 704 57.37 31.68 -2.23
CA PRO A 704 56.33 31.68 -3.28
C PRO A 704 56.82 32.19 -4.68
N VAL A 705 55.90 32.27 -5.67
CA VAL A 705 55.61 33.38 -6.65
C VAL A 705 55.14 32.84 -8.02
N GLY A 706 54.07 33.44 -8.58
CA GLY A 706 53.48 33.10 -9.91
C GLY A 706 54.05 33.90 -11.09
N PRO A 707 53.43 33.85 -12.30
CA PRO A 707 52.25 34.72 -12.50
C PRO A 707 51.12 34.19 -13.44
N THR A 708 49.89 34.60 -13.08
CA THR A 708 48.79 35.13 -13.91
C THR A 708 48.52 34.61 -15.33
N ALA A 709 47.35 33.98 -15.49
CA ALA A 709 46.43 34.26 -16.61
C ALA A 709 44.97 34.15 -16.09
N THR A 710 44.16 35.19 -16.30
CA THR A 710 42.80 35.30 -15.72
C THR A 710 41.73 34.96 -16.75
N PRO A 711 40.87 33.95 -16.53
CA PRO A 711 39.60 33.82 -17.23
C PRO A 711 38.52 34.68 -16.54
N SER A 712 37.72 35.38 -17.33
CA SER A 712 36.57 36.15 -16.82
C SER A 712 35.45 35.22 -16.36
N ASN A 713 35.07 35.30 -15.08
CA ASN A 713 33.89 34.62 -14.55
C ASN A 713 32.62 35.41 -14.89
N THR A 714 32.08 35.18 -16.08
CA THR A 714 30.66 35.46 -16.37
C THR A 714 29.86 34.18 -16.14
N PRO A 715 28.78 34.18 -15.33
CA PRO A 715 27.97 32.99 -15.13
C PRO A 715 27.38 32.49 -16.46
N ILE A 716 27.69 31.25 -16.83
CA ILE A 716 27.06 30.61 -17.98
C ILE A 716 25.65 30.19 -17.55
N VAL A 717 24.65 30.94 -18.02
CA VAL A 717 23.24 30.52 -17.97
C VAL A 717 23.06 29.38 -18.98
N PRO A 718 22.60 28.18 -18.58
CA PRO A 718 22.23 27.12 -19.51
C PRO A 718 20.91 27.47 -20.21
N THR A 719 20.97 28.37 -21.20
CA THR A 719 19.84 28.66 -22.07
C THR A 719 19.73 27.51 -23.07
N ALA A 720 18.69 26.69 -22.96
CA ALA A 720 18.42 25.60 -23.89
C ALA A 720 18.00 26.13 -25.28
N THR A 721 18.96 26.57 -26.08
CA THR A 721 18.75 26.94 -27.49
C THR A 721 18.85 25.72 -28.38
N ASN A 722 17.70 25.23 -28.85
CA ASN A 722 17.59 24.19 -29.87
C ASN A 722 18.25 24.66 -31.18
N THR A 723 19.49 24.21 -31.41
CA THR A 723 20.18 24.36 -32.70
C THR A 723 20.84 23.02 -33.05
N PRO A 724 20.53 22.37 -34.19
CA PRO A 724 21.04 21.03 -34.48
C PRO A 724 22.52 21.06 -34.89
N ILE A 725 23.34 20.19 -34.30
CA ILE A 725 24.74 19.97 -34.73
C ILE A 725 24.97 18.47 -34.91
N GLY A 726 25.48 18.08 -36.09
CA GLY A 726 26.04 16.76 -36.35
C GLY A 726 25.05 15.73 -36.92
N PRO A 727 25.53 14.78 -37.75
CA PRO A 727 24.68 13.82 -38.43
C PRO A 727 24.09 12.79 -37.45
N THR A 728 22.85 12.38 -37.72
CA THR A 728 22.11 11.36 -36.98
C THR A 728 22.96 10.10 -36.77
N PRO A 729 23.23 9.68 -35.51
CA PRO A 729 23.88 8.41 -35.25
C PRO A 729 23.02 7.28 -35.82
N THR A 730 23.55 6.52 -36.77
CA THR A 730 22.93 5.28 -37.22
C THR A 730 22.81 4.35 -36.03
N ASN A 731 21.59 3.89 -35.71
CA ASN A 731 21.38 2.96 -34.60
C ASN A 731 22.32 1.75 -34.75
N PRO A 732 23.16 1.47 -33.73
CA PRO A 732 24.08 0.34 -33.79
C PRO A 732 23.29 -0.98 -33.84
N PRO A 733 23.90 -2.07 -34.36
CA PRO A 733 23.24 -3.37 -34.40
C PRO A 733 22.70 -3.77 -33.02
N PRO A 734 21.47 -4.28 -32.91
CA PRO A 734 20.90 -4.68 -31.63
C PRO A 734 21.82 -5.64 -30.86
N GLY A 735 21.98 -5.40 -29.55
CA GLY A 735 22.88 -6.16 -28.68
C GLY A 735 24.34 -5.65 -28.59
N THR A 736 24.72 -4.60 -29.32
CA THR A 736 26.05 -3.96 -29.20
C THR A 736 26.13 -3.12 -27.92
N HIS A 737 27.19 -3.31 -27.12
CA HIS A 737 27.47 -2.46 -25.96
C HIS A 737 27.93 -1.07 -26.40
N LEU A 738 27.38 -0.03 -25.77
CA LEU A 738 27.62 1.38 -26.12
C LEU A 738 28.45 2.08 -25.05
N ASP A 739 29.04 3.23 -25.41
CA ASP A 739 29.71 4.13 -24.48
C ASP A 739 28.68 4.73 -23.49
N ASN A 740 27.70 5.47 -24.03
CA ASN A 740 26.55 5.98 -23.28
C ASN A 740 25.24 5.28 -23.75
N PRO A 741 24.55 4.50 -22.90
CA PRO A 741 23.32 3.78 -23.25
C PRO A 741 22.07 4.67 -23.37
N PHE A 742 22.11 5.93 -22.94
CA PHE A 742 20.99 6.87 -23.00
C PHE A 742 20.88 7.58 -24.36
N VAL A 743 21.96 7.65 -25.15
CA VAL A 743 21.97 8.33 -26.45
C VAL A 743 21.09 7.57 -27.47
N GLY A 744 20.06 8.23 -28.00
CA GLY A 744 19.11 7.62 -28.93
C GLY A 744 18.22 6.54 -28.30
N ALA A 745 18.08 6.53 -26.98
CA ALA A 745 17.22 5.60 -26.28
C ALA A 745 15.74 6.02 -26.34
N ASN A 746 14.88 5.11 -26.80
CA ASN A 746 13.45 5.12 -26.55
C ASN A 746 13.20 4.33 -25.26
N PHE A 747 13.05 5.02 -24.14
CA PHE A 747 12.90 4.39 -22.84
C PHE A 747 11.50 3.80 -22.61
N TYR A 748 11.46 2.65 -21.93
CA TYR A 748 10.27 2.14 -21.27
C TYR A 748 9.73 3.18 -20.28
N LYS A 749 8.44 3.53 -20.43
CA LYS A 749 7.70 4.29 -19.44
C LYS A 749 6.99 3.31 -18.52
N ASN A 750 7.29 3.37 -17.22
CA ASN A 750 6.76 2.37 -16.30
C ASN A 750 5.22 2.43 -16.22
N VAL A 751 4.54 1.42 -16.78
CA VAL A 751 3.07 1.46 -16.97
C VAL A 751 2.31 1.58 -15.66
N ASP A 752 2.83 0.96 -14.60
CA ASP A 752 2.20 0.95 -13.28
C ASP A 752 2.36 2.32 -12.59
N TYR A 753 3.54 2.94 -12.73
CA TYR A 753 3.79 4.31 -12.26
C TYR A 753 2.99 5.36 -13.08
N VAL A 754 2.86 5.18 -14.39
CA VAL A 754 2.01 6.02 -15.25
C VAL A 754 0.53 5.92 -14.85
N ALA A 755 0.06 4.75 -14.42
CA ALA A 755 -1.30 4.59 -13.90
C ALA A 755 -1.50 5.33 -12.56
N SER A 756 -0.51 5.29 -11.66
CA SER A 756 -0.51 6.07 -10.41
C SER A 756 -0.54 7.58 -10.67
N ILE A 757 0.32 8.09 -11.57
CA ILE A 757 0.31 9.51 -11.96
C ILE A 757 -1.04 9.93 -12.51
N ASN A 758 -1.65 9.14 -13.40
CA ASN A 758 -2.95 9.50 -13.97
C ASN A 758 -4.03 9.52 -12.89
N SER A 759 -4.08 8.51 -12.02
CA SER A 759 -5.02 8.46 -10.89
C SER A 759 -4.86 9.67 -9.96
N ALA A 760 -3.62 10.06 -9.65
CA ALA A 760 -3.31 11.23 -8.86
C ALA A 760 -3.71 12.54 -9.54
N ALA A 761 -3.46 12.67 -10.84
CA ALA A 761 -3.84 13.83 -11.64
C ALA A 761 -5.36 13.97 -11.83
N ASP A 762 -6.09 12.85 -11.91
CA ASP A 762 -7.54 12.80 -11.89
C ASP A 762 -8.10 13.24 -10.54
N LEU A 763 -7.45 12.85 -9.43
CA LEU A 763 -7.83 13.24 -8.07
C LEU A 763 -7.62 14.74 -7.81
N THR A 764 -6.48 15.29 -8.22
CA THR A 764 -6.13 16.71 -8.01
C THR A 764 -6.87 17.64 -8.98
N GLY A 765 -6.99 17.27 -10.25
CA GLY A 765 -7.66 18.05 -11.28
C GLY A 765 -7.02 19.43 -11.56
N GLY A 766 -7.71 20.22 -12.39
CA GLY A 766 -7.27 21.59 -12.72
C GLY A 766 -5.88 21.67 -13.38
N THR A 767 -5.21 22.81 -13.20
CA THR A 767 -3.86 23.06 -13.76
C THR A 767 -2.82 22.11 -13.17
N LEU A 768 -2.85 21.87 -11.85
CA LEU A 768 -1.90 20.98 -11.19
C LEU A 768 -2.07 19.54 -11.66
N GLY A 769 -3.31 19.03 -11.77
CA GLY A 769 -3.59 17.74 -12.38
C GLY A 769 -3.08 17.66 -13.83
N ALA A 770 -3.23 18.71 -14.64
CA ALA A 770 -2.65 18.75 -15.99
C ALA A 770 -1.11 18.66 -15.97
N GLN A 771 -0.45 19.41 -15.07
CA GLN A 771 1.00 19.35 -14.85
C GLN A 771 1.46 17.96 -14.37
N MET A 772 0.71 17.32 -13.47
CA MET A 772 0.96 15.97 -12.98
C MET A 772 0.92 14.96 -14.13
N ARG A 773 -0.06 15.04 -15.06
CA ARG A 773 -0.06 14.16 -16.25
C ARG A 773 1.15 14.36 -17.15
N MET A 774 1.77 15.53 -17.17
CA MET A 774 3.02 15.72 -17.93
C MET A 774 4.16 14.86 -17.37
N VAL A 775 4.17 14.56 -16.06
CA VAL A 775 5.18 13.69 -15.43
C VAL A 775 5.18 12.29 -16.06
N ALA A 776 4.00 11.78 -16.45
CA ALA A 776 3.86 10.47 -17.09
C ALA A 776 4.52 10.37 -18.49
N ASN A 777 4.99 11.49 -19.05
CA ASN A 777 5.75 11.47 -20.30
C ASN A 777 7.22 11.06 -20.13
N TYR A 778 7.73 11.00 -18.90
CA TYR A 778 9.15 10.75 -18.62
C TYR A 778 9.38 9.35 -18.03
N PRO A 779 10.51 8.70 -18.33
CA PRO A 779 10.82 7.39 -17.79
C PRO A 779 11.27 7.46 -16.33
N THR A 780 10.93 6.43 -15.56
CA THR A 780 11.41 6.18 -14.20
C THR A 780 11.96 4.75 -14.11
N PHE A 781 12.89 4.52 -13.19
CA PHE A 781 13.50 3.20 -13.01
C PHE A 781 12.55 2.27 -12.23
N VAL A 782 12.58 0.97 -12.56
CA VAL A 782 11.84 -0.07 -11.85
C VAL A 782 12.67 -0.54 -10.65
N TRP A 783 12.15 -0.35 -9.43
CA TRP A 783 12.83 -0.82 -8.23
C TRP A 783 12.56 -2.30 -8.00
N LEU A 784 13.63 -3.07 -7.79
CA LEU A 784 13.58 -4.47 -7.40
C LEU A 784 13.95 -4.57 -5.91
N ASP A 785 13.19 -3.93 -5.02
CA ASP A 785 13.53 -3.78 -3.59
C ASP A 785 13.25 -5.01 -2.72
N SER A 786 13.01 -6.17 -3.33
CA SER A 786 12.92 -7.50 -2.70
C SER A 786 12.92 -8.63 -3.74
N ILE A 787 13.00 -9.89 -3.29
CA ILE A 787 12.76 -11.07 -4.14
C ILE A 787 11.34 -11.05 -4.71
N ASP A 788 10.36 -10.55 -3.96
CA ASP A 788 8.98 -10.39 -4.44
C ASP A 788 8.84 -9.38 -5.59
N ALA A 789 9.65 -8.30 -5.60
CA ALA A 789 9.64 -7.32 -6.69
C ALA A 789 10.14 -7.93 -8.01
N VAL A 790 11.16 -8.81 -7.95
CA VAL A 790 11.64 -9.55 -9.14
C VAL A 790 10.55 -10.48 -9.67
N ASN A 791 9.83 -11.16 -8.77
CA ASN A 791 8.84 -12.18 -9.11
C ASN A 791 7.42 -11.63 -9.39
N GLY A 792 7.11 -10.39 -9.02
CA GLY A 792 5.78 -9.80 -9.13
C GLY A 792 4.78 -10.39 -8.14
N THR A 793 5.22 -10.67 -6.91
CA THR A 793 4.45 -11.28 -5.82
C THR A 793 4.19 -10.27 -4.68
N ASN A 794 3.50 -10.68 -3.61
CA ASN A 794 3.28 -9.89 -2.38
C ASN A 794 2.87 -8.40 -2.54
N GLY A 795 2.13 -8.08 -3.59
CA GLY A 795 1.58 -6.74 -3.84
C GLY A 795 2.33 -5.88 -4.85
N TYR A 796 3.44 -6.38 -5.44
CA TYR A 796 4.01 -5.77 -6.64
C TYR A 796 3.10 -6.06 -7.85
N PRO A 797 2.75 -5.05 -8.67
CA PRO A 797 1.79 -5.22 -9.77
C PRO A 797 2.35 -6.05 -10.93
N ARG A 798 3.67 -6.25 -10.98
CA ARG A 798 4.38 -6.81 -12.13
C ARG A 798 5.73 -7.38 -11.69
N SER A 799 6.16 -8.44 -12.38
CA SER A 799 7.50 -9.01 -12.26
C SER A 799 8.50 -8.30 -13.18
N LEU A 800 9.80 -8.52 -12.98
CA LEU A 800 10.83 -8.02 -13.91
C LEU A 800 10.56 -8.48 -15.36
N THR A 801 10.23 -9.74 -15.57
CA THR A 801 9.84 -10.27 -16.90
C THR A 801 8.63 -9.53 -17.48
N GLY A 802 7.63 -9.20 -16.65
CA GLY A 802 6.49 -8.41 -17.07
C GLY A 802 6.85 -6.98 -17.49
N HIS A 803 7.81 -6.34 -16.80
CA HIS A 803 8.34 -5.03 -17.20
C HIS A 803 9.11 -5.09 -18.53
N LEU A 804 9.92 -6.13 -18.73
CA LEU A 804 10.63 -6.36 -19.99
C LEU A 804 9.66 -6.60 -21.16
N ASP A 805 8.58 -7.37 -20.94
CA ASP A 805 7.51 -7.54 -21.92
C ASP A 805 6.80 -6.22 -22.25
N ALA A 806 6.49 -5.42 -21.24
CA ALA A 806 5.87 -4.10 -21.43
C ALA A 806 6.81 -3.13 -22.18
N ALA A 807 8.13 -3.18 -21.93
CA ALA A 807 9.13 -2.42 -22.66
C ALA A 807 9.16 -2.80 -24.15
N VAL A 808 9.22 -4.10 -24.46
CA VAL A 808 9.17 -4.59 -25.85
C VAL A 808 7.84 -4.20 -26.52
N ALA A 809 6.71 -4.30 -25.81
CA ALA A 809 5.40 -3.92 -26.32
C ALA A 809 5.24 -2.41 -26.60
N GLN A 810 5.93 -1.55 -25.82
CA GLN A 810 6.03 -0.11 -26.09
C GLN A 810 6.97 0.24 -27.27
N GLY A 811 7.68 -0.74 -27.84
CA GLY A 811 8.76 -0.49 -28.80
C GLY A 811 9.96 0.23 -28.17
N ALA A 812 10.14 0.11 -26.85
CA ALA A 812 11.30 0.64 -26.16
C ALA A 812 12.57 -0.12 -26.58
N ASN A 813 13.71 0.57 -26.55
CA ASN A 813 15.03 -0.02 -26.71
C ASN A 813 15.92 0.15 -25.46
N ALA A 814 15.38 0.70 -24.36
CA ALA A 814 16.05 0.87 -23.08
C ALA A 814 15.07 0.76 -21.91
N ILE A 815 15.55 0.26 -20.77
CA ILE A 815 14.81 0.18 -19.50
C ILE A 815 15.77 0.43 -18.33
N GLY A 816 15.33 1.25 -17.37
CA GLY A 816 16.04 1.47 -16.11
C GLY A 816 15.53 0.53 -15.02
N ILE A 817 16.44 -0.11 -14.28
CA ILE A 817 16.14 -0.94 -13.11
C ILE A 817 17.04 -0.56 -11.93
N VAL A 818 16.57 -0.81 -10.70
CA VAL A 818 17.38 -0.67 -9.47
C VAL A 818 17.50 -2.04 -8.82
N VAL A 819 18.74 -2.51 -8.68
CA VAL A 819 19.10 -3.72 -7.94
C VAL A 819 19.37 -3.28 -6.50
N TYR A 820 18.56 -3.72 -5.54
CA TYR A 820 18.50 -3.17 -4.18
C TYR A 820 17.94 -4.16 -3.15
N ASP A 821 18.64 -5.29 -2.93
CA ASP A 821 18.23 -6.28 -1.91
C ASP A 821 19.42 -6.88 -1.14
N LEU A 822 20.50 -6.11 -0.95
CA LEU A 822 21.68 -6.59 -0.23
C LEU A 822 21.37 -7.20 1.16
N PRO A 823 22.07 -8.27 1.57
CA PRO A 823 22.04 -8.75 2.95
C PRO A 823 22.46 -7.65 3.93
N ASN A 824 21.67 -7.44 4.98
CA ASN A 824 21.77 -6.29 5.89
C ASN A 824 21.66 -4.93 5.15
N ARG A 825 20.81 -4.80 4.14
CA ARG A 825 20.52 -3.54 3.43
C ARG A 825 20.31 -2.37 4.40
N ASP A 826 20.66 -1.15 3.99
CA ASP A 826 20.37 0.07 4.75
C ASP A 826 20.99 0.00 6.17
N CYS A 827 22.24 -0.46 6.30
CA CYS A 827 22.77 -0.96 7.58
C CYS A 827 22.89 0.10 8.70
N SER A 828 22.88 1.40 8.36
CA SER A 828 22.87 2.50 9.32
C SER A 828 21.46 3.04 9.63
N ALA A 829 20.43 2.58 8.93
CA ALA A 829 19.05 2.97 9.18
C ALA A 829 18.60 2.55 10.58
N LEU A 830 17.73 3.34 11.20
CA LEU A 830 17.09 3.01 12.48
C LEU A 830 16.12 1.84 12.29
N ALA A 831 15.47 1.75 11.12
CA ALA A 831 14.67 0.61 10.69
C ALA A 831 14.86 0.33 9.18
N SER A 832 15.81 -0.53 8.86
CA SER A 832 15.97 -1.10 7.50
C SER A 832 14.76 -1.95 7.09
N ASN A 833 14.44 -1.92 5.79
CA ASN A 833 13.39 -2.73 5.16
C ASN A 833 13.93 -3.88 4.32
N GLY A 834 15.23 -4.20 4.40
CA GLY A 834 15.83 -5.32 3.67
C GLY A 834 15.40 -6.69 4.24
N GLU A 835 14.95 -7.62 3.40
CA GLU A 835 14.49 -8.94 3.85
C GLU A 835 15.64 -9.92 4.13
N LEU A 836 16.83 -9.67 3.57
CA LEU A 836 17.99 -10.53 3.69
C LEU A 836 18.89 -10.09 4.84
N LEU A 837 19.31 -11.05 5.68
CA LEU A 837 20.25 -10.83 6.78
C LEU A 837 21.45 -11.77 6.65
N ILE A 838 22.67 -11.26 6.85
CA ILE A 838 23.92 -12.03 6.68
C ILE A 838 23.93 -13.25 7.61
N ALA A 839 23.68 -13.04 8.90
CA ALA A 839 23.48 -14.09 9.91
C ALA A 839 22.47 -15.20 9.51
N ASN A 840 21.48 -14.89 8.66
CA ASN A 840 20.42 -15.82 8.24
C ASN A 840 20.63 -16.32 6.79
N ASN A 841 21.89 -16.57 6.40
CA ASN A 841 22.26 -17.05 5.05
C ASN A 841 21.86 -16.07 3.92
N GLY A 842 21.68 -14.78 4.24
CA GLY A 842 21.18 -13.76 3.31
C GLY A 842 22.01 -13.66 2.04
N PHE A 843 23.35 -13.77 2.12
CA PHE A 843 24.19 -13.74 0.92
C PHE A 843 23.89 -14.87 -0.05
N ASN A 844 23.57 -16.08 0.43
CA ASN A 844 23.21 -17.14 -0.51
C ASN A 844 21.84 -16.88 -1.15
N ARG A 845 20.86 -16.42 -0.37
CA ARG A 845 19.54 -16.03 -0.89
C ARG A 845 19.67 -14.93 -1.94
N TYR A 846 20.45 -13.88 -1.67
CA TYR A 846 20.74 -12.78 -2.60
C TYR A 846 21.30 -13.29 -3.94
N LYS A 847 22.21 -14.27 -3.91
CA LYS A 847 22.72 -14.89 -5.13
C LYS A 847 21.62 -15.68 -5.87
N THR A 848 20.98 -16.63 -5.20
CA THR A 848 20.18 -17.68 -5.88
C THR A 848 18.70 -17.36 -6.05
N GLU A 849 18.11 -16.56 -5.17
CA GLU A 849 16.69 -16.18 -5.16
C GLU A 849 16.45 -14.80 -5.78
N TYR A 850 17.49 -13.96 -5.84
CA TYR A 850 17.41 -12.58 -6.34
C TYR A 850 18.26 -12.37 -7.61
N ILE A 851 19.60 -12.32 -7.52
CA ILE A 851 20.47 -12.01 -8.68
C ILE A 851 20.41 -13.06 -9.81
N ASP A 852 20.42 -14.35 -9.48
CA ASP A 852 20.26 -15.42 -10.48
C ASP A 852 18.89 -15.37 -11.15
N VAL A 853 17.84 -14.96 -10.43
CA VAL A 853 16.48 -14.80 -10.98
C VAL A 853 16.41 -13.58 -11.90
N ILE A 854 17.05 -12.46 -11.53
CA ILE A 854 17.22 -11.30 -12.40
C ILE A 854 17.93 -11.69 -13.70
N TYR A 855 19.08 -12.38 -13.61
CA TYR A 855 19.80 -12.88 -14.79
C TYR A 855 18.89 -13.74 -15.68
N ASN A 856 18.20 -14.72 -15.10
CA ASN A 856 17.30 -15.61 -15.81
C ASN A 856 16.17 -14.85 -16.52
N ALA A 857 15.57 -13.85 -15.86
CA ALA A 857 14.54 -12.99 -16.45
C ALA A 857 15.08 -12.21 -17.65
N LEU A 858 16.23 -11.54 -17.51
CA LEU A 858 16.88 -10.78 -18.58
C LEU A 858 17.24 -11.66 -19.79
N THR A 859 17.65 -12.92 -19.58
CA THR A 859 17.98 -13.85 -20.67
C THR A 859 16.81 -14.71 -21.18
N SER A 860 15.62 -14.61 -20.57
CA SER A 860 14.51 -15.55 -20.83
C SER A 860 13.91 -15.48 -22.23
N LYS A 861 14.04 -14.34 -22.93
CA LYS A 861 13.52 -14.14 -24.30
C LYS A 861 14.55 -13.43 -25.19
N PRO A 862 14.78 -13.91 -26.43
CA PRO A 862 15.70 -13.23 -27.37
C PRO A 862 15.35 -11.76 -27.66
N ALA A 863 14.07 -11.38 -27.54
CA ALA A 863 13.63 -10.00 -27.70
C ALA A 863 14.27 -9.02 -26.70
N TYR A 864 14.65 -9.49 -25.51
CA TYR A 864 15.25 -8.64 -24.47
C TYR A 864 16.70 -8.27 -24.76
N ALA A 865 17.40 -9.01 -25.63
CA ALA A 865 18.75 -8.65 -26.09
C ALA A 865 18.79 -7.32 -26.88
N ASN A 866 17.63 -6.86 -27.37
CA ASN A 866 17.47 -5.58 -28.05
C ASN A 866 17.25 -4.39 -27.09
N LEU A 867 16.98 -4.67 -25.79
CA LEU A 867 16.84 -3.65 -24.75
C LEU A 867 18.20 -3.35 -24.13
N ARG A 868 18.52 -2.06 -23.95
CA ARG A 868 19.60 -1.60 -23.06
C ARG A 868 19.08 -1.68 -21.62
N ILE A 869 19.62 -2.59 -20.83
CA ILE A 869 19.25 -2.78 -19.42
C ILE A 869 20.18 -1.90 -18.59
N ILE A 870 19.67 -0.78 -18.09
CA ILE A 870 20.46 0.20 -17.34
C ILE A 870 20.16 0.00 -15.86
N ALA A 871 21.14 -0.45 -15.10
CA ALA A 871 20.96 -0.87 -13.72
C ALA A 871 21.70 0.05 -12.75
N VAL A 872 20.96 0.66 -11.83
CA VAL A 872 21.54 1.22 -10.60
C VAL A 872 21.80 0.07 -9.64
N ILE A 873 23.04 -0.04 -9.15
CA ILE A 873 23.48 -1.15 -8.31
C ILE A 873 23.60 -0.68 -6.86
N GLU A 874 22.68 -1.20 -6.04
CA GLU A 874 22.66 -1.20 -4.58
C GLU A 874 22.90 0.18 -3.94
N PRO A 875 21.89 1.08 -3.98
CA PRO A 875 21.86 2.29 -3.17
C PRO A 875 22.07 2.01 -1.67
N ASP A 876 22.50 3.02 -0.92
CA ASP A 876 22.71 2.96 0.55
C ASP A 876 23.57 1.77 1.02
N SER A 877 24.56 1.35 0.22
CA SER A 877 25.39 0.17 0.48
C SER A 877 26.85 0.52 0.81
N LEU A 878 27.76 0.45 -0.16
CA LEU A 878 29.21 0.66 0.00
C LEU A 878 29.61 1.97 0.71
N PRO A 879 28.89 3.12 0.56
CA PRO A 879 29.14 4.33 1.35
C PRO A 879 29.11 4.11 2.88
N ASN A 880 28.23 3.23 3.37
CA ASN A 880 28.14 2.90 4.80
C ASN A 880 29.41 2.25 5.36
N LEU A 881 30.15 1.51 4.52
CA LEU A 881 31.41 0.87 4.93
C LEU A 881 32.56 1.88 5.13
N VAL A 882 32.33 3.16 4.84
CA VAL A 882 33.28 4.26 5.06
C VAL A 882 32.93 5.06 6.29
N THR A 883 31.66 5.50 6.42
CA THR A 883 31.26 6.45 7.47
C THR A 883 30.57 5.79 8.66
N ASN A 884 29.93 4.64 8.47
CA ASN A 884 28.94 4.10 9.40
C ASN A 884 29.35 2.75 10.01
N LEU A 885 30.65 2.40 9.99
CA LEU A 885 31.20 1.22 10.68
C LEU A 885 31.08 1.27 12.22
N SER A 886 30.54 2.33 12.81
CA SER A 886 30.11 2.35 14.21
C SER A 886 28.81 1.57 14.45
N PHE A 887 28.01 1.33 13.42
CA PHE A 887 26.76 0.57 13.51
C PHE A 887 27.04 -0.95 13.35
N PRO A 888 26.59 -1.81 14.29
CA PRO A 888 26.89 -3.25 14.25
C PRO A 888 26.49 -3.96 12.95
N LYS A 889 25.34 -3.59 12.35
CA LYS A 889 24.92 -4.14 11.05
C LYS A 889 25.89 -3.79 9.92
N CYS A 890 26.49 -2.60 9.95
CA CYS A 890 27.49 -2.18 8.96
C CYS A 890 28.84 -2.85 9.19
N GLN A 891 29.20 -3.18 10.45
CA GLN A 891 30.37 -4.00 10.75
C GLN A 891 30.20 -5.43 10.19
N GLU A 892 29.01 -6.02 10.35
CA GLU A 892 28.68 -7.32 9.75
C GLU A 892 28.69 -7.25 8.21
N ALA A 893 28.11 -6.19 7.63
CA ALA A 893 28.10 -5.94 6.18
C ALA A 893 29.47 -5.60 5.57
N ALA A 894 30.48 -5.30 6.38
CA ALA A 894 31.87 -5.17 5.95
C ALA A 894 32.60 -6.53 5.83
N GLY A 895 32.03 -7.59 6.40
CA GLY A 895 32.61 -8.94 6.45
C GLY A 895 32.30 -9.82 5.23
N ALA A 896 32.58 -11.11 5.37
CA ALA A 896 32.32 -12.12 4.35
C ALA A 896 30.81 -12.27 4.07
N GLY A 897 30.43 -12.39 2.80
CA GLY A 897 29.04 -12.30 2.35
C GLY A 897 28.38 -10.93 2.52
N GLY A 898 29.13 -9.92 2.95
CA GLY A 898 28.68 -8.53 3.03
C GLY A 898 28.68 -7.81 1.68
N TYR A 899 28.53 -6.48 1.73
CA TYR A 899 28.24 -5.67 0.54
C TYR A 899 29.28 -5.82 -0.57
N ARG A 900 30.58 -5.93 -0.23
CA ARG A 900 31.64 -6.06 -1.26
C ARG A 900 31.48 -7.33 -2.11
N GLU A 901 31.33 -8.49 -1.48
CA GLU A 901 31.21 -9.78 -2.18
C GLU A 901 29.90 -9.89 -2.96
N ALA A 902 28.82 -9.32 -2.43
CA ALA A 902 27.52 -9.31 -3.06
C ALA A 902 27.42 -8.33 -4.25
N THR A 903 28.00 -7.12 -4.16
CA THR A 903 28.19 -6.25 -5.33
C THR A 903 29.06 -6.93 -6.38
N GLN A 904 30.16 -7.57 -5.99
CA GLN A 904 31.02 -8.31 -6.91
C GLN A 904 30.27 -9.45 -7.61
N TYR A 905 29.45 -10.22 -6.89
CA TYR A 905 28.63 -11.28 -7.48
C TYR A 905 27.64 -10.73 -8.51
N THR A 906 26.94 -9.64 -8.17
CA THR A 906 25.99 -8.95 -9.06
C THR A 906 26.64 -8.54 -10.37
N LEU A 907 27.80 -7.88 -10.29
CA LEU A 907 28.58 -7.47 -11.45
C LEU A 907 29.11 -8.66 -12.24
N ASN A 908 29.71 -9.67 -11.58
CA ASN A 908 30.22 -10.88 -12.22
C ASN A 908 29.14 -11.68 -12.96
N LYS A 909 27.87 -11.60 -12.51
CA LYS A 909 26.74 -12.29 -13.12
C LYS A 909 26.14 -11.50 -14.29
N LEU A 910 25.94 -10.19 -14.12
CA LEU A 910 25.14 -9.37 -15.03
C LEU A 910 25.96 -8.58 -16.06
N ALA A 911 27.13 -8.05 -15.69
CA ALA A 911 27.99 -7.28 -16.60
C ALA A 911 28.50 -8.03 -17.85
N PRO A 912 28.64 -9.38 -17.86
CA PRO A 912 28.94 -10.11 -19.09
C PRO A 912 27.82 -10.09 -20.16
N LEU A 913 26.61 -9.63 -19.83
CA LEU A 913 25.53 -9.44 -20.81
C LEU A 913 25.82 -8.16 -21.62
N SER A 914 26.00 -8.29 -22.94
CA SER A 914 26.44 -7.18 -23.80
C SER A 914 25.49 -5.97 -23.81
N ASN A 915 24.22 -6.17 -23.43
CA ASN A 915 23.19 -5.15 -23.35
C ASN A 915 22.92 -4.64 -21.92
N PHE A 916 23.71 -5.04 -20.91
CA PHE A 916 23.57 -4.61 -19.52
C PHE A 916 24.60 -3.53 -19.15
N TYR A 917 24.15 -2.47 -18.49
CA TYR A 917 24.94 -1.28 -18.16
C TYR A 917 24.82 -0.99 -16.67
N ALA A 918 25.89 -1.24 -15.90
CA ALA A 918 25.89 -1.08 -14.45
C ALA A 918 26.39 0.30 -14.04
N TYR A 919 25.61 1.00 -13.21
CA TYR A 919 25.98 2.24 -12.55
C TYR A 919 25.98 2.01 -11.04
N ILE A 920 27.16 2.08 -10.41
CA ILE A 920 27.29 1.88 -8.96
C ILE A 920 26.80 3.12 -8.22
N ASP A 921 25.95 2.94 -7.20
CA ASP A 921 25.53 4.05 -6.34
C ASP A 921 26.71 4.58 -5.49
N ILE A 922 26.81 5.90 -5.40
CA ILE A 922 27.84 6.61 -4.64
C ILE A 922 27.23 7.60 -3.64
N ALA A 923 26.04 7.31 -3.12
CA ALA A 923 25.27 8.22 -2.28
C ALA A 923 25.11 9.62 -2.91
N HIS A 924 25.56 10.68 -2.23
CA HIS A 924 25.40 12.07 -2.67
C HIS A 924 26.46 12.96 -2.01
N HIS A 925 26.65 14.19 -2.52
CA HIS A 925 27.68 15.10 -2.03
C HIS A 925 27.50 15.41 -0.53
N GLY A 926 26.25 15.47 -0.08
CA GLY A 926 25.85 15.72 1.31
C GLY A 926 26.26 14.63 2.31
N TRP A 927 26.84 13.52 1.84
CA TRP A 927 27.37 12.42 2.64
C TRP A 927 28.86 12.16 2.37
N LEU A 928 29.26 11.95 1.11
CA LEU A 928 30.64 11.58 0.77
C LEU A 928 31.53 12.77 0.37
N GLY A 929 31.03 14.00 0.34
CA GLY A 929 31.75 15.16 -0.19
C GLY A 929 32.85 15.78 0.71
N TRP A 930 33.04 15.30 1.94
CA TRP A 930 34.19 15.69 2.76
C TRP A 930 35.43 14.89 2.37
N ASP A 931 36.62 15.50 2.39
CA ASP A 931 37.90 14.83 2.04
C ASP A 931 38.13 13.54 2.85
N SER A 932 37.71 13.52 4.13
CA SER A 932 37.78 12.37 5.04
C SER A 932 36.91 11.19 4.59
N ASN A 933 35.90 11.43 3.77
CA ASN A 933 34.94 10.42 3.32
C ASN A 933 35.21 10.08 1.84
N PHE A 934 35.43 11.11 1.02
CA PHE A 934 35.60 11.03 -0.44
C PHE A 934 36.75 10.10 -0.86
N GLY A 935 37.96 10.36 -0.39
CA GLY A 935 39.16 9.59 -0.76
C GLY A 935 39.08 8.11 -0.34
N PRO A 936 38.67 7.82 0.92
CA PRO A 936 38.40 6.45 1.36
C PRO A 936 37.27 5.77 0.58
N ALA A 937 36.18 6.46 0.24
CA ALA A 937 35.07 5.88 -0.52
C ALA A 937 35.45 5.56 -1.97
N VAL A 938 36.12 6.49 -2.66
CA VAL A 938 36.72 6.26 -3.99
C VAL A 938 37.62 5.02 -3.97
N THR A 939 38.45 4.87 -2.92
CA THR A 939 39.33 3.70 -2.78
C THR A 939 38.54 2.41 -2.51
N LEU A 940 37.61 2.44 -1.55
CA LEU A 940 36.78 1.30 -1.17
C LEU A 940 35.99 0.75 -2.36
N ILE A 941 35.32 1.63 -3.11
CA ILE A 941 34.47 1.27 -4.24
C ILE A 941 35.32 0.83 -5.43
N ALA A 942 36.44 1.52 -5.71
CA ALA A 942 37.37 1.11 -6.76
C ALA A 942 37.92 -0.31 -6.54
N ASP A 943 38.31 -0.64 -5.31
CA ASP A 943 38.88 -1.94 -4.97
C ASP A 943 37.81 -3.05 -4.98
N THR A 944 36.56 -2.75 -4.57
CA THR A 944 35.43 -3.68 -4.73
C THR A 944 35.22 -4.04 -6.20
N ILE A 945 35.15 -3.05 -7.09
CA ILE A 945 34.91 -3.30 -8.53
C ILE A 945 36.11 -4.00 -9.17
N LYS A 946 37.35 -3.65 -8.81
CA LYS A 946 38.56 -4.34 -9.30
C LYS A 946 38.63 -5.83 -8.94
N GLY A 947 37.95 -6.25 -7.87
CA GLY A 947 37.82 -7.67 -7.50
C GLY A 947 36.82 -8.47 -8.34
N THR A 948 36.12 -7.84 -9.28
CA THR A 948 35.26 -8.54 -10.25
C THR A 948 36.06 -9.19 -11.38
N THR A 949 35.45 -10.14 -12.10
CA THR A 949 36.09 -10.90 -13.19
C THR A 949 36.45 -10.04 -14.41
N LEU A 950 35.71 -8.96 -14.69
CA LEU A 950 36.04 -7.98 -15.74
C LEU A 950 36.76 -6.73 -15.17
N GLY A 951 37.04 -6.71 -13.86
CA GLY A 951 37.69 -5.61 -13.15
C GLY A 951 36.94 -4.28 -13.34
N VAL A 952 37.68 -3.23 -13.70
CA VAL A 952 37.12 -1.88 -13.95
C VAL A 952 36.11 -1.84 -15.11
N ASN A 953 36.10 -2.83 -16.00
CA ASN A 953 35.18 -2.92 -17.14
C ASN A 953 33.85 -3.59 -16.77
N SER A 954 33.63 -3.97 -15.51
CA SER A 954 32.36 -4.52 -15.04
C SER A 954 31.25 -3.47 -14.90
N ILE A 955 31.55 -2.19 -15.12
CA ILE A 955 30.60 -1.08 -14.95
C ILE A 955 30.65 -0.11 -16.13
N SER A 956 29.55 0.59 -16.36
CA SER A 956 29.45 1.73 -17.29
C SER A 956 29.66 3.06 -16.57
N GLY A 957 29.42 3.13 -15.25
CA GLY A 957 29.59 4.37 -14.52
C GLY A 957 29.17 4.36 -13.05
N PHE A 958 28.82 5.54 -12.55
CA PHE A 958 28.35 5.77 -11.19
C PHE A 958 27.08 6.62 -11.18
N VAL A 959 26.25 6.51 -10.14
CA VAL A 959 25.07 7.36 -9.93
C VAL A 959 25.11 8.01 -8.56
N SER A 960 24.83 9.31 -8.52
CA SER A 960 24.65 10.05 -7.27
C SER A 960 23.22 10.56 -7.09
N ASN A 961 22.90 10.96 -5.87
CA ASN A 961 21.63 11.52 -5.43
C ASN A 961 20.42 10.58 -5.51
N THR A 962 20.63 9.26 -5.71
CA THR A 962 19.56 8.25 -5.79
C THR A 962 18.59 8.37 -4.62
N ALA A 963 17.31 8.59 -4.93
CA ALA A 963 16.24 8.83 -3.95
C ALA A 963 16.49 9.98 -2.95
N ASN A 964 17.48 10.84 -3.17
CA ASN A 964 17.77 11.99 -2.33
C ASN A 964 17.22 13.28 -2.98
N THR A 965 17.42 14.42 -2.34
CA THR A 965 16.87 15.73 -2.78
C THR A 965 17.96 16.77 -2.99
N THR A 966 19.24 16.41 -2.95
CA THR A 966 20.34 17.38 -3.03
C THR A 966 20.43 18.05 -4.39
N ALA A 967 20.55 19.38 -4.41
CA ALA A 967 20.46 20.19 -5.61
C ALA A 967 21.47 19.75 -6.70
N THR A 968 21.02 19.70 -7.95
CA THR A 968 21.89 19.33 -9.09
C THR A 968 23.08 20.26 -9.24
N GLY A 969 22.87 21.57 -9.01
CA GLY A 969 23.90 22.62 -9.09
C GLY A 969 23.49 23.83 -8.25
N GLU A 970 24.40 24.40 -7.46
CA GLU A 970 24.14 25.65 -6.75
C GLU A 970 24.46 26.86 -7.67
N LEU A 971 23.43 27.61 -8.05
CA LEU A 971 23.53 28.66 -9.08
C LEU A 971 24.07 30.00 -8.55
N PHE A 972 24.00 30.20 -7.23
CA PHE A 972 24.18 31.51 -6.60
C PHE A 972 25.43 31.63 -5.74
N MET A 973 26.19 30.54 -5.61
CA MET A 973 27.42 30.48 -4.82
C MET A 973 28.35 29.39 -5.32
N THR A 974 29.63 29.45 -4.93
CA THR A 974 30.58 28.33 -5.11
C THR A 974 31.23 27.99 -3.79
N ALA A 975 31.61 26.72 -3.57
CA ALA A 975 32.12 26.23 -2.28
C ALA A 975 33.31 27.07 -1.71
N ASN A 976 34.16 27.62 -2.56
CA ASN A 976 35.35 28.40 -2.20
C ASN A 976 35.16 29.93 -2.37
N GLN A 977 33.96 30.41 -2.64
CA GLN A 977 33.65 31.85 -2.63
C GLN A 977 33.82 32.41 -1.21
N MET A 978 34.48 33.56 -1.08
CA MET A 978 34.79 34.16 0.23
C MET A 978 33.72 35.19 0.65
N ILE A 979 33.09 34.97 1.79
CA ILE A 979 32.14 35.89 2.44
C ILE A 979 32.71 36.27 3.81
N ALA A 980 32.92 37.56 4.06
CA ALA A 980 33.56 38.10 5.26
C ALA A 980 34.82 37.33 5.71
N GLY A 981 35.70 36.99 4.75
CA GLY A 981 36.96 36.29 5.02
C GLY A 981 36.86 34.77 5.25
N ASN A 982 35.66 34.19 5.12
CA ASN A 982 35.43 32.74 5.27
C ASN A 982 34.87 32.15 3.96
N PRO A 983 35.25 30.92 3.56
CA PRO A 983 34.70 30.29 2.35
C PRO A 983 33.26 29.82 2.57
N VAL A 984 32.39 29.89 1.56
CA VAL A 984 30.99 29.44 1.59
C VAL A 984 30.82 28.05 2.22
N ARG A 985 31.72 27.11 1.90
CA ARG A 985 31.68 25.76 2.47
C ARG A 985 31.84 25.70 3.99
N SER A 986 32.44 26.69 4.66
CA SER A 986 32.53 26.72 6.13
C SER A 986 31.25 27.23 6.80
N ALA A 987 30.20 27.58 6.04
CA ALA A 987 28.89 27.89 6.62
C ALA A 987 28.27 26.65 7.27
N LYS A 988 27.47 26.85 8.32
CA LYS A 988 26.89 25.76 9.15
C LYS A 988 26.13 24.70 8.34
N TYR A 989 25.48 25.09 7.24
CA TYR A 989 24.74 24.15 6.39
C TYR A 989 25.67 23.24 5.54
N HIS A 990 26.83 23.75 5.11
CA HIS A 990 27.78 22.99 4.31
C HIS A 990 28.78 22.22 5.18
N ASP A 991 29.11 22.74 6.37
CA ASP A 991 29.98 22.11 7.38
C ASP A 991 31.34 21.65 6.82
N TRP A 992 32.04 22.54 6.13
CA TRP A 992 33.34 22.35 5.47
C TRP A 992 33.39 21.38 4.28
N ASN A 993 32.29 20.73 3.92
CA ASN A 993 32.15 19.84 2.76
C ASN A 993 32.68 20.50 1.48
N VAL A 994 33.51 19.80 0.72
CA VAL A 994 34.23 20.37 -0.44
C VAL A 994 33.28 20.66 -1.60
N TYR A 995 32.19 19.89 -1.70
CA TYR A 995 31.18 19.99 -2.73
C TYR A 995 29.87 20.49 -2.13
N ILE A 996 29.16 21.34 -2.86
CA ILE A 996 27.89 21.95 -2.42
C ILE A 996 26.71 21.59 -3.32
N ASP A 997 26.96 20.78 -4.36
CA ASP A 997 25.97 20.25 -5.28
C ASP A 997 26.45 18.94 -5.93
N GLU A 998 25.55 18.28 -6.65
CA GLU A 998 25.81 16.96 -7.26
C GLU A 998 26.66 17.03 -8.54
N LEU A 999 26.59 18.12 -9.32
CA LEU A 999 27.42 18.30 -10.52
C LEU A 999 28.92 18.40 -10.17
N SER A 1000 29.28 19.23 -9.18
CA SER A 1000 30.67 19.36 -8.72
C SER A 1000 31.20 18.08 -8.10
N TYR A 1001 30.38 17.41 -7.28
CA TYR A 1001 30.70 16.13 -6.67
C TYR A 1001 30.91 15.01 -7.71
N GLY A 1002 29.96 14.84 -8.63
CA GLY A 1002 30.01 13.80 -9.65
C GLY A 1002 31.18 13.98 -10.62
N ALA A 1003 31.47 15.22 -11.04
CA ALA A 1003 32.62 15.51 -11.89
C ALA A 1003 33.95 15.14 -11.21
N ALA A 1004 34.12 15.52 -9.94
CA ALA A 1004 35.32 15.16 -9.18
C ALA A 1004 35.41 13.66 -8.89
N TRP A 1005 34.28 12.99 -8.64
CA TRP A 1005 34.23 11.54 -8.43
C TRP A 1005 34.71 10.78 -9.68
N ARG A 1006 34.24 11.19 -10.86
CA ARG A 1006 34.65 10.61 -12.15
C ARG A 1006 36.17 10.70 -12.34
N GLU A 1007 36.74 11.89 -12.17
CA GLU A 1007 38.19 12.08 -12.31
C GLU A 1007 38.99 11.28 -11.26
N ALA A 1008 38.48 11.16 -10.04
CA ALA A 1008 39.10 10.35 -9.00
C ALA A 1008 39.08 8.84 -9.34
N MET A 1009 38.00 8.34 -9.95
CA MET A 1009 37.93 6.94 -10.42
C MET A 1009 38.82 6.71 -11.65
N ILE A 1010 38.90 7.65 -12.59
CA ILE A 1010 39.87 7.59 -13.71
C ILE A 1010 41.31 7.53 -13.16
N ALA A 1011 41.64 8.35 -12.15
CA ALA A 1011 42.94 8.29 -11.47
C ALA A 1011 43.19 6.97 -10.70
N LYS A 1012 42.14 6.22 -10.34
CA LYS A 1012 42.23 4.84 -9.82
C LYS A 1012 42.37 3.78 -10.92
N GLY A 1013 42.39 4.15 -12.20
CA GLY A 1013 42.59 3.26 -13.35
C GLY A 1013 41.29 2.78 -14.02
N PHE A 1014 40.16 3.46 -13.81
CA PHE A 1014 38.95 3.24 -14.60
C PHE A 1014 39.11 3.90 -15.99
N PRO A 1015 38.48 3.34 -17.04
CA PRO A 1015 38.57 3.93 -18.38
C PRO A 1015 37.85 5.28 -18.43
N SER A 1016 38.32 6.22 -19.25
CA SER A 1016 37.68 7.54 -19.40
C SER A 1016 36.28 7.49 -20.03
N THR A 1017 35.82 6.32 -20.47
CA THR A 1017 34.46 6.03 -20.92
C THR A 1017 33.45 5.93 -19.77
N ILE A 1018 33.88 5.89 -18.50
CA ILE A 1018 32.91 5.89 -17.38
C ILE A 1018 32.09 7.20 -17.38
N GLY A 1019 30.78 7.04 -17.24
CA GLY A 1019 29.83 8.15 -17.13
C GLY A 1019 29.28 8.35 -15.72
N MET A 1020 28.81 9.55 -15.45
CA MET A 1020 28.08 9.89 -14.23
C MET A 1020 26.59 10.04 -14.49
N LEU A 1021 25.77 9.54 -13.58
CA LEU A 1021 24.33 9.81 -13.51
C LEU A 1021 24.03 10.65 -12.26
N ILE A 1022 23.01 11.49 -12.35
CA ILE A 1022 22.41 12.15 -11.18
C ILE A 1022 20.92 11.80 -11.19
N ASP A 1023 20.40 11.28 -10.07
CA ASP A 1023 18.96 11.20 -9.85
C ASP A 1023 18.39 12.60 -9.60
N THR A 1024 17.66 13.11 -10.58
CA THR A 1024 17.03 14.43 -10.58
C THR A 1024 15.53 14.37 -10.33
N SER A 1025 15.02 13.24 -9.83
CA SER A 1025 13.60 13.01 -9.56
C SER A 1025 12.97 14.03 -8.62
N ARG A 1026 13.70 14.47 -7.58
CA ARG A 1026 13.13 15.26 -6.46
C ARG A 1026 14.04 16.41 -5.96
N ASN A 1027 15.02 16.83 -6.76
CA ASN A 1027 16.02 17.83 -6.36
C ASN A 1027 15.90 19.19 -7.05
N GLY A 1028 14.75 19.50 -7.63
CA GLY A 1028 14.48 20.77 -8.31
C GLY A 1028 14.51 21.96 -7.38
N TRP A 1029 13.86 21.87 -6.21
CA TRP A 1029 13.66 22.98 -5.27
C TRP A 1029 13.17 24.26 -5.97
N GLY A 1030 12.03 24.15 -6.65
CA GLY A 1030 11.29 25.26 -7.22
C GLY A 1030 10.36 25.90 -6.20
N GLY A 1031 9.16 26.27 -6.67
CA GLY A 1031 8.17 26.98 -5.85
C GLY A 1031 8.61 28.40 -5.47
N ALA A 1032 7.81 29.04 -4.62
CA ALA A 1032 8.03 30.42 -4.18
C ALA A 1032 9.27 30.60 -3.28
N ASN A 1033 9.78 29.51 -2.69
CA ASN A 1033 10.91 29.53 -1.77
C ASN A 1033 12.27 29.33 -2.45
N ARG A 1034 12.31 29.13 -3.78
CA ARG A 1034 13.55 29.06 -4.54
C ARG A 1034 14.21 30.44 -4.59
N PRO A 1035 15.49 30.60 -4.26
CA PRO A 1035 16.21 31.85 -4.49
C PRO A 1035 16.24 32.22 -5.98
N THR A 1036 16.07 33.50 -6.27
CA THR A 1036 16.07 34.06 -7.63
C THR A 1036 17.32 34.88 -7.96
N ALA A 1037 18.14 35.17 -6.95
CA ALA A 1037 19.40 35.90 -7.05
C ALA A 1037 20.35 35.45 -5.93
N ALA A 1038 21.63 35.78 -6.07
CA ALA A 1038 22.59 35.61 -4.99
C ALA A 1038 22.31 36.61 -3.84
N SER A 1039 22.54 36.15 -2.61
CA SER A 1039 22.44 37.01 -1.42
C SER A 1039 23.45 38.16 -1.49
N THR A 1040 23.06 39.32 -0.96
CA THR A 1040 23.95 40.46 -0.74
C THR A 1040 24.48 40.53 0.69
N SER A 1041 24.16 39.54 1.54
CA SER A 1041 24.56 39.52 2.94
C SER A 1041 26.07 39.30 3.11
N THR A 1042 26.66 40.01 4.06
CA THR A 1042 28.05 39.80 4.48
C THR A 1042 28.18 38.82 5.65
N ASP A 1043 27.08 38.40 6.28
CA ASP A 1043 27.11 37.27 7.21
C ASP A 1043 27.09 35.96 6.42
N LEU A 1044 28.05 35.08 6.70
CA LEU A 1044 28.26 33.83 5.97
C LEU A 1044 27.04 32.89 6.00
N ASN A 1045 26.39 32.75 7.16
CA ASN A 1045 25.28 31.81 7.31
C ASN A 1045 23.99 32.36 6.71
N THR A 1046 23.75 33.67 6.83
CA THR A 1046 22.66 34.37 6.14
C THR A 1046 22.86 34.32 4.63
N PHE A 1047 24.07 34.61 4.12
CA PHE A 1047 24.40 34.51 2.70
C PHE A 1047 24.06 33.13 2.13
N VAL A 1048 24.49 32.06 2.81
CA VAL A 1048 24.19 30.69 2.39
C VAL A 1048 22.70 30.37 2.52
N ASN A 1049 22.03 30.72 3.62
CA ASN A 1049 20.61 30.40 3.81
C ASN A 1049 19.67 31.17 2.87
N GLU A 1050 20.03 32.38 2.47
CA GLU A 1050 19.32 33.14 1.44
C GLU A 1050 19.61 32.60 0.03
N GLY A 1051 20.87 32.25 -0.27
CA GLY A 1051 21.28 31.85 -1.62
C GLY A 1051 21.11 30.37 -2.00
N ARG A 1052 21.04 29.44 -1.03
CA ARG A 1052 21.04 27.99 -1.31
C ARG A 1052 19.75 27.51 -1.98
N ILE A 1053 19.87 26.68 -3.01
CA ILE A 1053 18.73 26.08 -3.71
C ILE A 1053 18.11 24.98 -2.84
N ASP A 1054 18.92 24.07 -2.28
CA ASP A 1054 18.41 23.06 -1.35
C ASP A 1054 17.85 23.75 -0.09
N ARG A 1055 16.56 23.55 0.23
CA ARG A 1055 15.88 24.24 1.34
C ARG A 1055 15.73 23.40 2.61
N ARG A 1056 16.34 22.19 2.68
CA ARG A 1056 16.27 21.32 3.87
C ARG A 1056 16.74 22.00 5.15
N ILE A 1057 16.30 21.47 6.29
CA ILE A 1057 16.82 21.84 7.63
C ILE A 1057 18.28 21.40 7.76
N HIS A 1058 18.59 20.16 7.32
CA HIS A 1058 19.94 19.60 7.31
C HIS A 1058 20.12 18.63 6.12
N LYS A 1059 21.33 18.57 5.54
CA LYS A 1059 21.65 17.72 4.36
C LYS A 1059 21.42 16.21 4.60
N GLY A 1060 21.55 15.76 5.85
CA GLY A 1060 21.28 14.38 6.26
C GLY A 1060 19.79 14.03 6.41
N ASN A 1061 18.87 14.98 6.17
CA ASN A 1061 17.44 14.69 6.11
C ASN A 1061 17.10 14.13 4.72
N TRP A 1062 16.69 12.86 4.67
CA TRP A 1062 16.44 12.12 3.42
C TRP A 1062 14.96 11.80 3.20
N CYS A 1063 14.21 11.43 4.25
CA CYS A 1063 12.86 10.89 4.09
C CYS A 1063 11.81 11.97 3.83
N ASN A 1064 11.00 11.80 2.78
CA ASN A 1064 9.77 12.54 2.50
C ASN A 1064 9.89 14.08 2.63
N GLN A 1065 10.99 14.66 2.14
CA GLN A 1065 11.35 16.04 2.45
C GLN A 1065 10.32 17.06 1.94
N SER A 1066 9.81 17.88 2.87
CA SER A 1066 8.90 18.99 2.57
C SER A 1066 9.59 20.11 1.79
N GLY A 1067 8.88 20.74 0.87
CA GLY A 1067 9.37 21.81 -0.02
C GLY A 1067 10.27 21.31 -1.16
N ALA A 1068 10.54 20.01 -1.25
CA ALA A 1068 11.25 19.41 -2.37
C ALA A 1068 10.42 19.54 -3.67
N GLY A 1069 11.08 19.36 -4.83
CA GLY A 1069 10.45 19.57 -6.14
C GLY A 1069 11.05 18.69 -7.21
N ILE A 1070 10.29 18.32 -8.25
CA ILE A 1070 10.83 17.57 -9.39
C ILE A 1070 11.93 18.38 -10.06
N GLY A 1071 13.10 17.76 -10.28
CA GLY A 1071 14.24 18.43 -10.86
C GLY A 1071 14.26 18.46 -12.39
N ALA A 1072 15.47 18.44 -12.94
CA ALA A 1072 15.68 18.28 -14.37
C ALA A 1072 15.01 16.98 -14.85
N ARG A 1073 14.50 17.00 -16.09
CA ARG A 1073 13.86 15.83 -16.70
C ARG A 1073 14.93 14.87 -17.22
N PRO A 1074 14.63 13.56 -17.35
CA PRO A 1074 15.60 12.61 -17.86
C PRO A 1074 16.13 13.02 -19.23
N ALA A 1075 17.45 13.16 -19.36
CA ALA A 1075 18.11 13.72 -20.53
C ALA A 1075 19.55 13.20 -20.63
N ALA A 1076 19.94 12.72 -21.82
CA ALA A 1076 21.30 12.24 -22.09
C ALA A 1076 22.29 13.41 -22.30
N ASN A 1077 23.56 13.20 -21.93
CA ASN A 1077 24.67 14.15 -22.04
C ASN A 1077 24.37 15.58 -21.51
N PRO A 1078 23.84 15.74 -20.28
CA PRO A 1078 23.49 17.07 -19.75
C PRO A 1078 24.73 17.94 -19.44
N ALA A 1079 25.88 17.32 -19.20
CA ALA A 1079 27.15 17.96 -18.91
C ALA A 1079 28.33 17.04 -19.31
N PRO A 1080 29.54 17.57 -19.53
CA PRO A 1080 30.73 16.75 -19.82
C PRO A 1080 30.99 15.71 -18.71
N GLY A 1081 31.14 14.43 -19.09
CA GLY A 1081 31.34 13.32 -18.16
C GLY A 1081 30.07 12.79 -17.49
N PHE A 1082 28.90 13.36 -17.78
CA PHE A 1082 27.60 12.86 -17.30
C PHE A 1082 26.85 12.19 -18.46
N ASP A 1083 26.49 10.92 -18.28
CA ASP A 1083 25.76 10.16 -19.28
C ASP A 1083 24.31 10.61 -19.40
N ALA A 1084 23.65 10.85 -18.25
CA ALA A 1084 22.30 11.35 -18.20
C ALA A 1084 21.94 11.95 -16.83
N PHE A 1085 20.98 12.89 -16.86
CA PHE A 1085 20.06 13.05 -15.73
C PHE A 1085 18.99 11.97 -15.84
N VAL A 1086 18.60 11.40 -14.71
CA VAL A 1086 17.67 10.27 -14.63
C VAL A 1086 16.69 10.48 -13.48
N TRP A 1087 15.54 9.82 -13.53
CA TRP A 1087 14.66 9.69 -12.37
C TRP A 1087 14.74 8.25 -11.88
N VAL A 1088 15.61 8.01 -10.90
CA VAL A 1088 15.81 6.67 -10.33
C VAL A 1088 14.67 6.39 -9.37
N LYS A 1089 14.52 7.21 -8.32
CA LYS A 1089 13.31 7.20 -7.48
C LYS A 1089 12.12 7.76 -8.27
N PRO A 1090 10.97 7.06 -8.39
CA PRO A 1090 9.80 7.63 -9.04
C PRO A 1090 9.20 8.76 -8.19
N PRO A 1091 9.07 9.99 -8.71
CA PRO A 1091 8.43 11.09 -7.98
C PRO A 1091 7.03 10.73 -7.46
N GLY A 1092 6.77 10.96 -6.17
CA GLY A 1092 5.48 10.64 -5.54
C GLY A 1092 5.40 9.26 -4.89
N GLU A 1093 6.42 8.41 -4.98
CA GLU A 1093 6.54 7.24 -4.11
C GLU A 1093 7.20 7.63 -2.78
N SER A 1094 6.59 7.23 -1.66
CA SER A 1094 7.10 7.45 -0.30
C SER A 1094 8.49 6.84 -0.09
N ASP A 1095 9.28 7.46 0.78
CA ASP A 1095 10.57 6.96 1.27
C ASP A 1095 10.42 6.07 2.51
N GLY A 1096 9.30 6.16 3.21
CA GLY A 1096 9.01 5.45 4.46
C GLY A 1096 7.81 6.07 5.17
N SER A 1097 7.17 5.32 6.07
CA SER A 1097 5.97 5.83 6.74
C SER A 1097 6.30 6.85 7.82
N SER A 1098 5.45 7.87 7.98
CA SER A 1098 5.68 8.93 8.99
C SER A 1098 5.38 8.47 10.43
N THR A 1099 4.73 7.32 10.57
CA THR A 1099 4.42 6.60 11.80
C THR A 1099 4.57 5.10 11.56
N LEU A 1100 4.51 4.27 12.61
CA LEU A 1100 4.43 2.82 12.43
C LEU A 1100 3.08 2.43 11.83
N ILE A 1101 3.10 1.83 10.63
CA ILE A 1101 1.94 1.23 9.98
C ILE A 1101 2.00 -0.29 10.24
N PRO A 1102 1.04 -0.88 10.98
CA PRO A 1102 1.01 -2.32 11.23
C PRO A 1102 0.93 -3.14 9.94
N VAL A 1103 1.38 -4.40 9.99
CA VAL A 1103 1.29 -5.33 8.86
C VAL A 1103 -0.16 -5.49 8.42
N GLY A 1104 -0.44 -5.28 7.14
CA GLY A 1104 -1.80 -5.22 6.59
C GLY A 1104 -1.81 -4.74 5.13
N PRO A 1105 -2.99 -4.38 4.56
CA PRO A 1105 -3.08 -3.95 3.15
C PRO A 1105 -2.19 -2.75 2.80
N ASP A 1106 -2.06 -1.79 3.73
CA ASP A 1106 -1.21 -0.61 3.56
C ASP A 1106 0.28 -0.91 3.81
N ASN A 1107 0.60 -2.05 4.44
CA ASN A 1107 1.96 -2.53 4.69
C ASN A 1107 2.09 -4.06 4.54
N PRO A 1108 1.98 -4.61 3.31
CA PRO A 1108 1.92 -6.06 3.11
C PRO A 1108 3.29 -6.73 3.25
N GLY A 1109 4.38 -6.00 2.98
CA GLY A 1109 5.76 -6.47 3.13
C GLY A 1109 6.32 -6.31 4.55
N ALA A 1110 5.49 -6.00 5.54
CA ALA A 1110 5.90 -5.76 6.93
C ALA A 1110 7.05 -4.75 7.10
N LYS A 1111 7.09 -3.72 6.23
CA LYS A 1111 8.07 -2.64 6.24
C LYS A 1111 8.02 -1.89 7.58
N GLY A 1112 9.18 -1.61 8.15
CA GLY A 1112 9.33 -0.95 9.44
C GLY A 1112 9.10 0.57 9.37
N PHE A 1113 9.33 1.21 10.51
CA PHE A 1113 9.20 2.67 10.68
C PHE A 1113 10.54 3.26 11.12
N ASP A 1114 11.19 3.99 10.21
CA ASP A 1114 12.39 4.76 10.53
C ASP A 1114 12.00 6.14 11.07
N ARG A 1115 12.58 6.53 12.21
CA ARG A 1115 12.29 7.85 12.82
C ARG A 1115 12.77 9.01 11.96
N MET A 1116 13.65 8.80 10.98
CA MET A 1116 13.99 9.85 10.00
C MET A 1116 12.80 10.25 9.11
N CYS A 1117 11.73 9.44 9.05
CA CYS A 1117 10.46 9.77 8.39
C CYS A 1117 9.42 10.41 9.32
N ASP A 1118 9.67 10.45 10.62
CA ASP A 1118 8.78 11.06 11.63
C ASP A 1118 8.96 12.59 11.62
N PRO A 1119 7.94 13.39 11.29
CA PRO A 1119 8.02 14.86 11.28
C PRO A 1119 8.36 15.46 12.65
N THR A 1120 8.11 14.73 13.74
CA THR A 1120 8.33 15.17 15.12
C THR A 1120 9.70 14.74 15.68
N TYR A 1121 10.43 13.87 14.99
CA TYR A 1121 11.71 13.36 15.47
C TYR A 1121 12.79 14.45 15.40
N THR A 1122 13.43 14.70 16.54
CA THR A 1122 14.51 15.68 16.70
C THR A 1122 15.87 15.20 16.18
N GLY A 1123 15.88 14.13 15.37
CA GLY A 1123 17.08 13.66 14.69
C GLY A 1123 18.06 12.87 15.56
N ASN A 1124 19.23 12.62 14.97
CA ASN A 1124 20.38 11.94 15.54
C ASN A 1124 21.69 12.59 15.03
N SER A 1125 22.84 12.02 15.36
CA SER A 1125 24.15 12.56 14.92
C SER A 1125 24.30 12.66 13.40
N LEU A 1126 23.68 11.78 12.60
CA LEU A 1126 23.80 11.78 11.13
C LEU A 1126 23.05 12.95 10.48
N ASN A 1127 22.02 13.49 11.14
CA ASN A 1127 21.32 14.70 10.69
C ASN A 1127 21.57 15.94 11.58
N GLY A 1128 22.66 15.92 12.36
CA GLY A 1128 23.04 17.05 13.22
C GLY A 1128 22.07 17.32 14.38
N ASN A 1129 21.28 16.32 14.79
CA ASN A 1129 20.20 16.42 15.78
C ASN A 1129 19.17 17.49 15.42
N SER A 1130 18.76 17.48 14.15
CA SER A 1130 17.76 18.40 13.59
C SER A 1130 16.39 17.72 13.46
N LEU A 1131 15.31 18.50 13.42
CA LEU A 1131 14.03 18.00 12.93
C LEU A 1131 14.18 17.43 11.51
N THR A 1132 13.46 16.35 11.22
CA THR A 1132 13.55 15.61 9.95
C THR A 1132 13.08 16.39 8.74
N GLY A 1133 12.14 17.34 8.89
CA GLY A 1133 11.49 18.01 7.76
C GLY A 1133 10.70 17.04 6.85
N ALA A 1134 10.38 15.85 7.35
CA ALA A 1134 9.55 14.88 6.63
C ALA A 1134 8.09 15.34 6.61
N LEU A 1135 7.39 15.11 5.49
CA LEU A 1135 5.96 15.34 5.38
C LEU A 1135 5.17 14.34 6.26
N PRO A 1136 4.11 14.79 6.96
CA PRO A 1136 3.25 13.90 7.75
C PRO A 1136 2.32 13.06 6.87
N ASN A 1137 1.76 11.99 7.47
CA ASN A 1137 0.83 11.06 6.84
C ASN A 1137 1.43 10.30 5.63
N ALA A 1138 2.75 10.09 5.65
CA ALA A 1138 3.43 9.32 4.63
C ALA A 1138 3.12 7.81 4.78
N PRO A 1139 2.79 7.09 3.70
CA PRO A 1139 2.63 5.64 3.70
C PRO A 1139 3.99 4.93 3.71
N VAL A 1140 4.02 3.59 3.80
CA VAL A 1140 5.29 2.82 3.77
C VAL A 1140 6.06 3.01 2.45
N SER A 1141 7.37 2.73 2.49
CA SER A 1141 8.25 3.03 1.35
C SER A 1141 7.81 2.32 0.06
N GLY A 1142 7.83 3.06 -1.05
CA GLY A 1142 7.36 2.59 -2.37
C GLY A 1142 5.84 2.67 -2.58
N ARG A 1143 5.02 2.97 -1.56
CA ARG A 1143 3.60 3.31 -1.76
C ARG A 1143 3.43 4.75 -2.25
N TRP A 1144 2.35 4.99 -2.99
CA TRP A 1144 2.01 6.31 -3.52
C TRP A 1144 1.68 7.32 -2.41
N PHE A 1145 2.35 8.47 -2.42
CA PHE A 1145 2.18 9.55 -1.46
C PHE A 1145 1.67 10.82 -2.16
N GLN A 1146 0.34 10.93 -2.25
CA GLN A 1146 -0.35 12.01 -2.98
C GLN A 1146 0.14 13.42 -2.63
N ALA A 1147 0.20 13.75 -1.34
CA ALA A 1147 0.57 15.10 -0.90
C ALA A 1147 2.03 15.45 -1.26
N GLN A 1148 2.96 14.48 -1.18
CA GLN A 1148 4.32 14.70 -1.67
C GLN A 1148 4.35 14.85 -3.19
N PHE A 1149 3.57 14.06 -3.94
CA PHE A 1149 3.56 14.18 -5.41
C PHE A 1149 3.01 15.53 -5.88
N GLU A 1150 1.95 16.04 -5.25
CA GLU A 1150 1.43 17.38 -5.51
C GLU A 1150 2.49 18.45 -5.24
N GLU A 1151 3.11 18.45 -4.04
CA GLU A 1151 4.17 19.39 -3.68
C GLU A 1151 5.38 19.28 -4.63
N LEU A 1152 5.77 18.06 -5.01
CA LEU A 1152 6.87 17.81 -5.94
C LEU A 1152 6.60 18.41 -7.33
N VAL A 1153 5.36 18.37 -7.82
CA VAL A 1153 4.99 18.94 -9.12
C VAL A 1153 4.83 20.46 -9.04
N GLU A 1154 4.25 20.99 -7.97
CA GLU A 1154 4.15 22.44 -7.73
C GLU A 1154 5.55 23.09 -7.63
N ASN A 1155 6.45 22.45 -6.88
CA ASN A 1155 7.83 22.92 -6.70
C ASN A 1155 8.78 22.42 -7.80
N ALA A 1156 8.28 21.92 -8.93
CA ALA A 1156 9.13 21.45 -10.02
C ALA A 1156 10.02 22.59 -10.57
N TYR A 1157 11.32 22.30 -10.76
CA TYR A 1157 12.25 23.22 -11.38
C TYR A 1157 13.14 22.53 -12.43
N PRO A 1158 13.00 22.85 -13.73
CA PRO A 1158 12.04 23.82 -14.29
C PRO A 1158 10.58 23.40 -14.07
N PRO A 1159 9.60 24.32 -14.03
CA PRO A 1159 8.19 23.97 -13.84
C PRO A 1159 7.62 23.12 -14.98
N PHE A 1160 6.46 22.50 -14.78
CA PHE A 1160 5.67 21.88 -15.85
C PHE A 1160 4.73 22.93 -16.47
N VAL A 1161 4.65 22.99 -17.80
CA VAL A 1161 3.80 23.95 -18.54
C VAL A 1161 2.92 23.14 -19.51
N PRO A 1162 1.63 22.92 -19.19
CA PRO A 1162 0.72 22.09 -19.98
C PRO A 1162 0.46 22.55 -21.41
#